data_AF-A0A1Y1RZ47-F1
#
_entry.id   AF-A0A1Y1RZ47-F1
#
_cell.length_a   1.000
_cell.length_b   1.000
_cell.length_c   1.000
_cell.angle_alpha   90.00
_cell.angle_beta   90.00
_cell.angle_gamma   90.00
#
_symmetry.space_group_name_H-M   'P 1'
#
loop_
_entity.id
_entity.type
_entity.pdbx_description
1 polymer ?
#
loop_
_entity_poly.entity_id
_entity_poly.type
_entity_poly.pdbx_seq_one_letter_code
_entity_poly.pdbx_strand_id
1 'polypeptide(L)'
;MAGRYDLNTIIRGYSLRMGKPRFNFTSFTAYAQKYAERLVSEGEEIDPRLSAPEQLDSQLEELASRGILRLEKQDDRIKTIFYPKFYYYEIHKLYKDIEQKPEEPFPSLESTGYEIPDGAMNTVDVKTEFVELLKKKDDQEIVRLTFPDTIPSILTTSTMVENKMLEFSVQKIRNYLNTHRNAEYMQSRMRGIFKNREASLKDMFSKVLTQVRTSISSLLEPTDFSFQFWTHLASSMIQEYNKKNNRTALENAYIQSAYMLGLYNMYYKSISQREKDKENALKQVRQGFRNAPYFFTFNSIHSFKDKNGVPLSKRFSLDDLNAYLRKLTTSGDNKQLPEVVRVRTPDNKEYFIHRELIIPLTLKKLRDTNEILKREYQNLFTLLLNNYQTSPEMKNDEAFIRDLERRLKEEDPLLSGLLRFDLLFFALESGKYGFEATKNTQDLFDSQHHSLKPLDEVLKLKREELVKDAKFKIPLWKTIPLFVAVAKFFRSFSSGFSRNNHVRSGGEKKIKKRARGEGFVSTSLSDMDQHDAAPVSPPSTGGAGKKKDLLNYKEALEVLKRRVAGNDKPIDQSLGELAEKWNPLYDPQAKANLVEDVNSLIRDFIRSIKKHFRVKPPDLARIENMARQLSEHDAFDQIKNKAALMTYIKLYIIKILGNQRIS
;
A
#
# COMPACT_ATOMS: atom_id res chain seq x y z
N MET A 1 -37.61 -27.49 7.65
CA MET A 1 -36.38 -27.45 8.47
C MET A 1 -35.78 -28.83 8.36
N ALA A 2 -34.46 -28.98 8.18
CA ALA A 2 -33.86 -30.31 8.18
C ALA A 2 -33.85 -30.85 9.61
N GLY A 3 -34.44 -32.02 9.84
CA GLY A 3 -34.35 -32.70 11.13
C GLY A 3 -32.91 -33.12 11.45
N ARG A 4 -32.66 -33.52 12.69
CA ARG A 4 -31.33 -33.98 13.15
C ARG A 4 -30.85 -35.21 12.35
N TYR A 5 -31.78 -35.98 11.80
CA TYR A 5 -31.54 -37.09 10.91
C TYR A 5 -32.11 -36.80 9.51
N ASP A 6 -31.20 -36.47 8.58
CA ASP A 6 -31.45 -36.28 7.14
C ASP A 6 -31.09 -37.56 6.34
N LEU A 7 -31.59 -37.69 5.12
CA LEU A 7 -31.40 -38.84 4.22
C LEU A 7 -29.92 -39.18 4.03
N ASN A 8 -29.04 -38.17 3.92
CA ASN A 8 -27.60 -38.36 3.80
C ASN A 8 -26.99 -39.07 5.04
N THR A 9 -27.51 -38.81 6.24
CA THR A 9 -27.10 -39.49 7.48
C THR A 9 -27.51 -40.96 7.47
N ILE A 10 -28.70 -41.28 6.95
CA ILE A 10 -29.21 -42.65 6.83
C ILE A 10 -28.44 -43.43 5.76
N ILE A 11 -28.17 -42.81 4.60
CA ILE A 11 -27.32 -43.36 3.53
C ILE A 11 -25.93 -43.70 4.06
N ARG A 12 -25.30 -42.77 4.78
CA ARG A 12 -24.00 -42.96 5.43
C ARG A 12 -24.05 -44.15 6.41
N GLY A 13 -25.04 -44.19 7.29
CA GLY A 13 -25.21 -45.26 8.28
C GLY A 13 -25.37 -46.63 7.62
N TYR A 14 -26.16 -46.72 6.56
CA TYR A 14 -26.36 -47.95 5.79
C TYR A 14 -25.09 -48.42 5.08
N SER A 15 -24.43 -47.52 4.34
CA SER A 15 -23.22 -47.84 3.58
C SER A 15 -22.08 -48.34 4.49
N LEU A 16 -21.88 -47.69 5.65
CA LEU A 16 -20.91 -48.12 6.66
C LEU A 16 -21.28 -49.47 7.29
N ARG A 17 -22.57 -49.70 7.60
CA ARG A 17 -23.04 -50.99 8.16
C ARG A 17 -22.90 -52.15 7.18
N MET A 18 -23.12 -51.90 5.89
CA MET A 18 -22.99 -52.90 4.82
C MET A 18 -21.53 -53.10 4.35
N GLY A 19 -20.61 -52.22 4.75
CA GLY A 19 -19.21 -52.25 4.33
C GLY A 19 -19.01 -52.07 2.82
N LYS A 20 -19.96 -51.41 2.14
CA LYS A 20 -19.97 -51.29 0.67
C LYS A 20 -20.38 -49.88 0.21
N PRO A 21 -19.69 -49.31 -0.81
CA PRO A 21 -20.04 -48.02 -1.38
C PRO A 21 -21.18 -48.09 -2.41
N ARG A 22 -21.45 -49.28 -2.97
CA ARG A 22 -22.58 -49.58 -3.86
C ARG A 22 -23.58 -50.49 -3.15
N PHE A 23 -24.86 -50.16 -3.21
CA PHE A 23 -25.93 -50.97 -2.64
C PHE A 23 -27.25 -50.82 -3.41
N ASN A 24 -28.10 -51.84 -3.32
CA ASN A 24 -29.37 -51.90 -4.05
C ASN A 24 -30.41 -50.96 -3.42
N PHE A 25 -31.15 -50.26 -4.26
CA PHE A 25 -32.17 -49.29 -3.85
C PHE A 25 -33.28 -49.93 -2.99
N THR A 26 -33.88 -51.04 -3.42
CA THR A 26 -34.95 -51.74 -2.68
C THR A 26 -34.51 -52.22 -1.30
N SER A 27 -33.25 -52.64 -1.15
CA SER A 27 -32.69 -53.02 0.16
C SER A 27 -32.43 -51.81 1.07
N PHE A 28 -32.11 -50.66 0.47
CA PHE A 28 -31.92 -49.41 1.20
C PHE A 28 -33.25 -48.78 1.65
N THR A 29 -34.28 -48.75 0.81
CA THR A 29 -35.59 -48.18 1.18
C THR A 29 -36.23 -48.91 2.35
N ALA A 30 -36.23 -50.26 2.33
CA ALA A 30 -36.71 -51.09 3.43
C ALA A 30 -35.91 -50.89 4.73
N TYR A 31 -34.62 -50.54 4.64
CA TYR A 31 -33.82 -50.15 5.80
C TYR A 31 -34.17 -48.73 6.28
N ALA A 32 -34.26 -47.76 5.37
CA ALA A 32 -34.55 -46.37 5.69
C ALA A 32 -35.91 -46.21 6.38
N GLN A 33 -36.94 -46.91 5.89
CA GLN A 33 -38.27 -46.96 6.53
C GLN A 33 -38.20 -47.49 7.96
N LYS A 34 -37.65 -48.69 8.17
CA LYS A 34 -37.51 -49.28 9.52
C LYS A 34 -36.64 -48.47 10.46
N TYR A 35 -35.65 -47.76 9.93
CA TYR A 35 -34.77 -46.89 10.71
C TYR A 35 -35.47 -45.58 11.08
N ALA A 36 -36.28 -45.01 10.18
CA ALA A 36 -37.14 -43.86 10.47
C ALA A 36 -38.22 -44.20 11.50
N GLU A 37 -38.97 -45.30 11.31
CA GLU A 37 -39.96 -45.81 12.28
C GLU A 37 -39.37 -45.95 13.68
N ARG A 38 -38.16 -46.54 13.78
CA ARG A 38 -37.43 -46.67 15.03
C ARG A 38 -37.07 -45.31 15.65
N LEU A 39 -36.49 -44.39 14.88
CA LEU A 39 -36.11 -43.07 15.38
C LEU A 39 -37.33 -42.24 15.84
N VAL A 40 -38.49 -42.38 15.18
CA VAL A 40 -39.76 -41.79 15.65
C VAL A 40 -40.18 -42.39 16.99
N SER A 41 -40.06 -43.72 17.16
CA SER A 41 -40.36 -44.40 18.43
C SER A 41 -39.38 -44.06 19.56
N GLU A 42 -38.16 -43.67 19.24
CA GLU A 42 -37.13 -43.21 20.19
C GLU A 42 -37.26 -41.70 20.50
N GLY A 43 -38.17 -40.97 19.82
CA GLY A 43 -38.48 -39.57 20.08
C GLY A 43 -37.53 -38.55 19.43
N GLU A 44 -36.74 -38.95 18.43
CA GLU A 44 -35.80 -38.08 17.71
C GLU A 44 -36.46 -37.31 16.55
N GLU A 45 -35.98 -36.09 16.26
CA GLU A 45 -36.48 -35.27 15.16
C GLU A 45 -35.92 -35.72 13.79
N ILE A 46 -36.81 -36.25 12.94
CA ILE A 46 -36.52 -36.70 11.57
C ILE A 46 -37.15 -35.73 10.57
N ASP A 47 -36.57 -35.57 9.37
CA ASP A 47 -37.27 -34.93 8.24
C ASP A 47 -38.55 -35.75 7.89
N PRO A 48 -39.77 -35.17 7.96
CA PRO A 48 -41.02 -35.88 7.66
C PRO A 48 -41.06 -36.55 6.28
N ARG A 49 -40.22 -36.09 5.33
CA ARG A 49 -40.10 -36.64 3.97
C ARG A 49 -39.52 -38.05 3.94
N LEU A 50 -38.77 -38.45 4.97
CA LEU A 50 -38.20 -39.79 5.10
C LEU A 50 -39.23 -40.90 5.35
N SER A 51 -40.43 -40.53 5.82
CA SER A 51 -41.52 -41.47 6.10
C SER A 51 -42.35 -41.80 4.84
N ALA A 52 -42.21 -41.05 3.76
CA ALA A 52 -43.00 -41.22 2.53
C ALA A 52 -42.14 -41.83 1.40
N PRO A 53 -42.38 -43.08 0.96
CA PRO A 53 -41.53 -43.74 -0.05
C PRO A 53 -41.48 -42.98 -1.38
N GLU A 54 -42.57 -42.33 -1.79
CA GLU A 54 -42.64 -41.53 -3.02
C GLU A 54 -41.75 -40.28 -2.99
N GLN A 55 -41.47 -39.73 -1.80
CA GLN A 55 -40.62 -38.55 -1.65
C GLN A 55 -39.13 -38.91 -1.61
N LEU A 56 -38.81 -40.15 -1.22
CA LEU A 56 -37.44 -40.64 -1.06
C LEU A 56 -36.69 -40.71 -2.41
N ASP A 57 -37.38 -41.02 -3.51
CA ASP A 57 -36.82 -40.93 -4.87
C ASP A 57 -36.41 -39.49 -5.22
N SER A 58 -37.30 -38.51 -5.01
CA SER A 58 -37.00 -37.10 -5.32
C SER A 58 -35.86 -36.54 -4.46
N GLN A 59 -35.73 -36.96 -3.20
CA GLN A 59 -34.58 -36.59 -2.36
C GLN A 59 -33.27 -37.27 -2.80
N LEU A 60 -33.31 -38.50 -3.28
CA LEU A 60 -32.13 -39.15 -3.87
C LEU A 60 -31.69 -38.43 -5.15
N GLU A 61 -32.61 -38.03 -6.02
CA GLU A 61 -32.31 -37.23 -7.20
C GLU A 61 -31.77 -35.83 -6.83
N GLU A 62 -32.32 -35.19 -5.79
CA GLU A 62 -31.76 -33.93 -5.26
C GLU A 62 -30.31 -34.13 -4.77
N LEU A 63 -30.03 -35.16 -3.97
CA LEU A 63 -28.66 -35.48 -3.51
C LEU A 63 -27.72 -35.86 -4.68
N ALA A 64 -28.24 -36.48 -5.74
CA ALA A 64 -27.49 -36.78 -6.96
C ALA A 64 -27.15 -35.51 -7.75
N SER A 65 -28.10 -34.58 -7.90
CA SER A 65 -27.89 -33.28 -8.56
C SER A 65 -26.86 -32.41 -7.82
N ARG A 66 -26.78 -32.55 -6.49
CA ARG A 66 -25.75 -31.93 -5.63
C ARG A 66 -24.40 -32.66 -5.66
N GLY A 67 -24.27 -33.74 -6.43
CA GLY A 67 -23.04 -34.53 -6.58
C GLY A 67 -22.65 -35.40 -5.36
N ILE A 68 -23.53 -35.54 -4.37
CA ILE A 68 -23.23 -36.24 -3.10
C ILE A 68 -23.23 -37.76 -3.29
N LEU A 69 -24.02 -38.26 -4.23
CA LEU A 69 -24.16 -39.67 -4.59
C LEU A 69 -24.37 -39.81 -6.11
N ARG A 70 -24.23 -41.03 -6.64
CA ARG A 70 -24.61 -41.34 -8.03
C ARG A 70 -25.67 -42.43 -8.04
N LEU A 71 -26.65 -42.28 -8.94
CA LEU A 71 -27.76 -43.22 -9.11
C LEU A 71 -27.56 -43.98 -10.42
N GLU A 72 -27.55 -45.30 -10.35
CA GLU A 72 -27.57 -46.17 -11.52
C GLU A 72 -29.04 -46.53 -11.80
N LYS A 73 -29.63 -45.91 -12.82
CA LYS A 73 -31.00 -46.19 -13.28
C LYS A 73 -31.00 -47.32 -14.33
N GLN A 74 -32.01 -48.17 -14.26
CA GLN A 74 -32.37 -49.12 -15.32
C GLN A 74 -33.88 -48.99 -15.59
N ASP A 75 -34.28 -48.86 -16.85
CA ASP A 75 -35.68 -48.67 -17.27
C ASP A 75 -36.38 -47.53 -16.49
N ASP A 76 -35.65 -46.40 -16.39
CA ASP A 76 -35.96 -45.17 -15.63
C ASP A 76 -36.13 -45.32 -14.10
N ARG A 77 -35.94 -46.53 -13.55
CA ARG A 77 -36.01 -46.79 -12.11
C ARG A 77 -34.62 -46.85 -11.47
N ILE A 78 -34.48 -46.28 -10.27
CA ILE A 78 -33.24 -46.36 -9.48
C ILE A 78 -33.02 -47.81 -9.05
N LYS A 79 -31.87 -48.39 -9.41
CA LYS A 79 -31.52 -49.79 -9.09
C LYS A 79 -30.36 -49.89 -8.10
N THR A 80 -29.31 -49.09 -8.31
CA THR A 80 -28.14 -49.01 -7.41
C THR A 80 -27.92 -47.57 -6.98
N ILE A 81 -27.58 -47.39 -5.69
CA ILE A 81 -27.03 -46.15 -5.16
C ILE A 81 -25.52 -46.36 -4.98
N PHE A 82 -24.71 -45.42 -5.48
CA PHE A 82 -23.29 -45.31 -5.20
C PHE A 82 -23.02 -44.09 -4.31
N TYR A 83 -22.37 -44.30 -3.17
CA TYR A 83 -22.04 -43.26 -2.19
C TYR A 83 -20.51 -43.06 -2.10
N PRO A 84 -19.92 -42.11 -2.85
CA PRO A 84 -18.46 -41.92 -2.89
C PRO A 84 -17.86 -41.59 -1.52
N LYS A 85 -18.59 -40.87 -0.67
CA LYS A 85 -18.15 -40.50 0.69
C LYS A 85 -17.96 -41.69 1.64
N PHE A 86 -18.36 -42.92 1.25
CA PHE A 86 -17.95 -44.14 1.95
C PHE A 86 -16.43 -44.24 2.10
N TYR A 87 -15.69 -44.03 1.00
CA TYR A 87 -14.23 -44.15 0.98
C TYR A 87 -13.54 -43.13 1.89
N TYR A 88 -14.10 -41.92 2.04
CA TYR A 88 -13.60 -40.92 2.99
C TYR A 88 -13.54 -41.51 4.42
N TYR A 89 -14.59 -42.20 4.86
CA TYR A 89 -14.63 -42.79 6.21
C TYR A 89 -13.72 -44.01 6.37
N GLU A 90 -13.60 -44.87 5.35
CA GLU A 90 -12.65 -46.00 5.39
C GLU A 90 -11.19 -45.52 5.37
N ILE A 91 -10.85 -44.47 4.61
CA ILE A 91 -9.51 -43.85 4.67
C ILE A 91 -9.21 -43.34 6.10
N HIS A 92 -10.15 -42.63 6.73
CA HIS A 92 -10.01 -42.21 8.13
C HIS A 92 -9.82 -43.37 9.11
N LYS A 93 -10.35 -44.56 8.80
CA LYS A 93 -10.17 -45.78 9.60
C LYS A 93 -8.77 -46.36 9.43
N LEU A 94 -8.27 -46.50 8.20
CA LEU A 94 -6.89 -46.95 7.91
C LEU A 94 -5.85 -46.09 8.65
N TYR A 95 -6.06 -44.76 8.72
CA TYR A 95 -5.15 -43.88 9.45
C TYR A 95 -5.23 -43.98 10.97
N LYS A 96 -6.31 -44.53 11.57
CA LYS A 96 -6.34 -44.85 13.00
C LYS A 96 -5.49 -46.06 13.34
N ASP A 97 -5.30 -46.97 12.40
CA ASP A 97 -4.43 -48.13 12.56
C ASP A 97 -2.96 -47.66 12.49
N ILE A 98 -2.63 -46.77 11.55
CA ILE A 98 -1.31 -46.09 11.47
C ILE A 98 -1.00 -45.24 12.71
N GLU A 99 -2.01 -44.60 13.32
CA GLU A 99 -1.84 -43.86 14.59
C GLU A 99 -1.44 -44.76 15.77
N GLN A 100 -1.83 -46.04 15.72
CA GLN A 100 -1.42 -47.06 16.70
C GLN A 100 -0.10 -47.74 16.32
N LYS A 101 0.18 -47.92 15.02
CA LYS A 101 1.36 -48.62 14.48
C LYS A 101 2.09 -47.78 13.42
N PRO A 102 3.05 -46.92 13.82
CA PRO A 102 3.79 -46.05 12.91
C PRO A 102 4.57 -46.78 11.79
N GLU A 103 4.88 -48.06 11.97
CA GLU A 103 5.50 -48.95 10.98
C GLU A 103 4.60 -49.32 9.78
N GLU A 104 3.26 -49.23 9.90
CA GLU A 104 2.36 -49.54 8.79
C GLU A 104 2.52 -48.53 7.64
N PRO A 105 2.70 -48.94 6.37
CA PRO A 105 2.92 -48.01 5.26
C PRO A 105 1.71 -47.08 5.04
N PHE A 106 1.94 -45.92 4.43
CA PHE A 106 0.82 -45.06 4.04
C PHE A 106 -0.07 -45.76 2.99
N PRO A 107 -1.40 -45.62 3.07
CA PRO A 107 -2.30 -46.29 2.15
C PRO A 107 -2.20 -45.67 0.74
N SER A 108 -2.33 -46.51 -0.29
CA SER A 108 -2.45 -46.11 -1.68
C SER A 108 -3.66 -46.82 -2.32
N LEU A 109 -4.08 -46.40 -3.52
CA LEU A 109 -5.12 -47.13 -4.26
C LEU A 109 -4.70 -48.58 -4.56
N GLU A 110 -3.42 -48.80 -4.86
CA GLU A 110 -2.83 -50.12 -5.11
C GLU A 110 -2.82 -51.00 -3.85
N SER A 111 -2.52 -50.43 -2.67
CA SER A 111 -2.47 -51.20 -1.41
C SER A 111 -3.86 -51.46 -0.80
N THR A 112 -4.86 -50.66 -1.15
CA THR A 112 -6.23 -50.76 -0.63
C THR A 112 -7.19 -51.49 -1.55
N GLY A 113 -6.90 -51.55 -2.86
CA GLY A 113 -7.80 -52.10 -3.88
C GLY A 113 -9.08 -51.27 -4.07
N TYR A 114 -9.08 -50.00 -3.65
CA TYR A 114 -10.28 -49.16 -3.71
C TYR A 114 -10.51 -48.57 -5.11
N GLU A 115 -11.63 -48.94 -5.73
CA GLU A 115 -12.12 -48.37 -7.00
C GLU A 115 -12.82 -47.02 -6.80
N ILE A 116 -12.05 -45.98 -6.45
CA ILE A 116 -12.57 -44.62 -6.28
C ILE A 116 -12.64 -43.92 -7.66
N PRO A 117 -13.80 -43.43 -8.13
CA PRO A 117 -13.90 -42.71 -9.40
C PRO A 117 -13.18 -41.36 -9.34
N ASP A 118 -12.50 -40.97 -10.43
CA ASP A 118 -11.69 -39.74 -10.49
C ASP A 118 -12.47 -38.47 -10.10
N GLY A 119 -13.73 -38.37 -10.51
CA GLY A 119 -14.60 -37.24 -10.14
C GLY A 119 -15.01 -37.17 -8.65
N ALA A 120 -14.50 -38.06 -7.80
CA ALA A 120 -14.66 -38.04 -6.35
C ALA A 120 -13.30 -37.97 -5.60
N MET A 121 -12.19 -37.77 -6.33
CA MET A 121 -10.83 -37.76 -5.79
C MET A 121 -10.00 -36.66 -6.42
N ASN A 122 -9.47 -35.76 -5.59
CA ASN A 122 -8.58 -34.70 -6.02
C ASN A 122 -7.14 -35.22 -6.09
N THR A 123 -6.47 -35.13 -7.24
CA THR A 123 -5.07 -35.56 -7.40
C THR A 123 -4.16 -34.35 -7.33
N VAL A 124 -3.18 -34.36 -6.42
CA VAL A 124 -2.36 -33.20 -6.04
C VAL A 124 -0.88 -33.58 -6.14
N ASP A 125 -0.12 -32.89 -7.01
CA ASP A 125 1.34 -33.06 -7.04
C ASP A 125 1.96 -32.38 -5.82
N VAL A 126 2.70 -33.19 -5.04
CA VAL A 126 3.32 -32.77 -3.79
C VAL A 126 4.37 -31.67 -3.99
N LYS A 127 5.02 -31.57 -5.17
CA LYS A 127 6.00 -30.49 -5.45
C LYS A 127 5.36 -29.13 -5.70
N THR A 128 4.22 -29.08 -6.38
CA THR A 128 3.63 -27.84 -6.91
C THR A 128 2.43 -27.36 -6.10
N GLU A 129 1.54 -28.27 -5.69
CA GLU A 129 0.19 -27.94 -5.23
C GLU A 129 -0.01 -28.18 -3.72
N PHE A 130 0.87 -28.93 -3.06
CA PHE A 130 0.77 -29.24 -1.63
C PHE A 130 0.62 -27.99 -0.74
N VAL A 131 1.35 -26.92 -1.06
CA VAL A 131 1.29 -25.66 -0.31
C VAL A 131 -0.03 -24.91 -0.51
N GLU A 132 -0.77 -25.21 -1.58
CA GLU A 132 -2.12 -24.66 -1.79
C GLU A 132 -3.17 -25.50 -1.08
N LEU A 133 -3.02 -26.82 -1.10
CA LEU A 133 -3.83 -27.74 -0.31
C LEU A 133 -3.77 -27.41 1.19
N LEU A 134 -2.60 -27.05 1.73
CA LEU A 134 -2.43 -26.61 3.12
C LEU A 134 -3.11 -25.27 3.47
N LYS A 135 -3.58 -24.50 2.49
CA LYS A 135 -4.34 -23.25 2.72
C LYS A 135 -5.85 -23.48 2.66
N LYS A 136 -6.32 -24.55 2.01
CA LYS A 136 -7.74 -24.91 1.95
C LYS A 136 -8.20 -25.38 3.32
N LYS A 137 -9.39 -24.92 3.76
CA LYS A 137 -10.03 -25.32 5.01
C LYS A 137 -11.44 -25.82 4.74
N ASP A 138 -11.88 -26.79 5.53
CA ASP A 138 -13.23 -27.39 5.56
C ASP A 138 -13.76 -28.15 4.33
N ASP A 139 -12.97 -28.34 3.27
CA ASP A 139 -13.33 -29.29 2.21
C ASP A 139 -13.27 -30.74 2.74
N GLN A 140 -14.30 -31.55 2.47
CA GLN A 140 -14.33 -33.01 2.74
C GLN A 140 -13.99 -33.81 1.47
N GLU A 141 -12.81 -33.56 0.91
CA GLU A 141 -12.31 -34.21 -0.30
C GLU A 141 -11.42 -35.42 0.02
N ILE A 142 -11.50 -36.44 -0.83
CA ILE A 142 -10.50 -37.51 -0.90
C ILE A 142 -9.35 -36.98 -1.76
N VAL A 143 -8.12 -37.12 -1.28
CA VAL A 143 -6.92 -36.56 -1.91
C VAL A 143 -5.94 -37.68 -2.23
N ARG A 144 -5.46 -37.71 -3.48
CA ARG A 144 -4.32 -38.53 -3.91
C ARG A 144 -3.09 -37.64 -4.03
N LEU A 145 -2.17 -37.78 -3.08
CA LEU A 145 -0.87 -37.11 -3.12
C LEU A 145 0.07 -37.89 -4.05
N THR A 146 0.44 -37.30 -5.18
CA THR A 146 1.44 -37.86 -6.10
C THR A 146 2.82 -37.33 -5.78
N PHE A 147 3.82 -38.22 -5.82
CA PHE A 147 5.20 -37.91 -5.48
C PHE A 147 6.09 -37.99 -6.73
N PRO A 148 7.25 -37.31 -6.72
CA PRO A 148 8.25 -37.45 -7.78
C PRO A 148 8.88 -38.84 -7.81
N ASP A 149 9.58 -39.14 -8.91
CA ASP A 149 10.30 -40.39 -9.10
C ASP A 149 9.36 -41.62 -8.99
N THR A 150 9.89 -42.84 -8.84
CA THR A 150 9.08 -44.07 -8.67
C THR A 150 8.50 -44.21 -7.25
N ILE A 151 8.11 -43.11 -6.60
CA ILE A 151 7.54 -43.11 -5.24
C ILE A 151 6.02 -43.35 -5.34
N PRO A 152 5.45 -44.34 -4.61
CA PRO A 152 4.01 -44.58 -4.62
C PRO A 152 3.20 -43.35 -4.18
N SER A 153 2.00 -43.18 -4.74
CA SER A 153 1.06 -42.13 -4.29
C SER A 153 0.43 -42.47 -2.92
N ILE A 154 0.16 -41.46 -2.10
CA ILE A 154 -0.61 -41.60 -0.85
C ILE A 154 -2.09 -41.26 -1.09
N LEU A 155 -2.99 -42.07 -0.54
CA LEU A 155 -4.43 -41.81 -0.47
C LEU A 155 -4.77 -41.24 0.91
N THR A 156 -5.30 -40.03 0.98
CA THR A 156 -5.64 -39.33 2.23
C THR A 156 -6.92 -38.50 2.07
N THR A 157 -7.25 -37.67 3.06
CA THR A 157 -8.35 -36.68 2.96
C THR A 157 -7.83 -35.28 3.29
N SER A 158 -8.40 -34.26 2.66
CA SER A 158 -8.03 -32.85 2.85
C SER A 158 -7.95 -32.44 4.32
N THR A 159 -8.92 -32.87 5.13
CA THR A 159 -8.98 -32.57 6.58
C THR A 159 -7.82 -33.15 7.39
N MET A 160 -7.16 -34.20 6.90
CA MET A 160 -6.02 -34.83 7.55
C MET A 160 -4.68 -34.20 7.16
N VAL A 161 -4.63 -33.46 6.04
CA VAL A 161 -3.37 -32.95 5.48
C VAL A 161 -2.73 -31.85 6.32
N GLU A 162 -3.49 -30.93 6.93
CA GLU A 162 -2.87 -29.83 7.71
C GLU A 162 -2.10 -30.36 8.94
N ASN A 163 -2.72 -31.23 9.74
CA ASN A 163 -2.20 -31.65 11.05
C ASN A 163 -1.83 -33.13 11.13
N LYS A 164 -2.73 -34.06 10.76
CA LYS A 164 -2.50 -35.51 10.99
C LYS A 164 -1.39 -36.08 10.11
N MET A 165 -1.31 -35.67 8.85
CA MET A 165 -0.22 -36.10 7.96
C MET A 165 1.16 -35.59 8.41
N LEU A 166 1.23 -34.43 9.08
CA LEU A 166 2.46 -33.96 9.74
C LEU A 166 2.81 -34.83 10.96
N GLU A 167 1.84 -35.15 11.83
CA GLU A 167 2.05 -36.07 12.97
C GLU A 167 2.59 -37.43 12.51
N PHE A 168 1.95 -38.07 11.53
CA PHE A 168 2.40 -39.35 10.98
C PHE A 168 3.79 -39.26 10.32
N SER A 169 4.10 -38.15 9.64
CA SER A 169 5.42 -37.95 9.04
C SER A 169 6.53 -37.87 10.09
N VAL A 170 6.29 -37.17 11.20
CA VAL A 170 7.25 -37.10 12.32
C VAL A 170 7.39 -38.46 13.01
N GLN A 171 6.28 -39.19 13.23
CA GLN A 171 6.33 -40.54 13.82
C GLN A 171 7.11 -41.53 12.95
N LYS A 172 6.94 -41.49 11.62
CA LYS A 172 7.68 -42.35 10.68
C LYS A 172 9.16 -42.00 10.61
N ILE A 173 9.53 -40.72 10.63
CA ILE A 173 10.93 -40.30 10.71
C ILE A 173 11.55 -40.71 12.06
N ARG A 174 10.79 -40.63 13.16
CA ARG A 174 11.22 -41.19 14.46
C ARG A 174 11.47 -42.70 14.39
N ASN A 175 10.60 -43.46 13.71
CA ASN A 175 10.79 -44.90 13.51
C ASN A 175 12.04 -45.20 12.68
N TYR A 176 12.24 -44.48 11.57
CA TYR A 176 13.47 -44.54 10.77
C TYR A 176 14.73 -44.28 11.61
N LEU A 177 14.72 -43.25 12.47
CA LEU A 177 15.88 -42.91 13.30
C LEU A 177 16.14 -43.93 14.44
N ASN A 178 15.09 -44.55 14.99
CA ASN A 178 15.19 -45.68 15.93
C ASN A 178 15.68 -46.97 15.27
N THR A 179 15.64 -47.08 13.94
CA THR A 179 16.03 -48.29 13.21
C THR A 179 17.55 -48.37 13.08
N HIS A 180 18.14 -49.50 13.50
CA HIS A 180 19.58 -49.79 13.43
C HIS A 180 20.48 -48.68 14.03
N ARG A 181 21.29 -47.99 13.21
CA ARG A 181 22.18 -46.88 13.59
C ARG A 181 21.90 -45.62 12.77
N ASN A 182 20.65 -45.46 12.32
CA ASN A 182 20.26 -44.38 11.41
C ASN A 182 20.38 -43.01 12.10
N ALA A 183 20.10 -42.94 13.41
CA ALA A 183 20.31 -41.73 14.21
C ALA A 183 21.79 -41.29 14.24
N GLU A 184 22.74 -42.18 14.56
CA GLU A 184 24.16 -41.81 14.57
C GLU A 184 24.69 -41.50 13.17
N TYR A 185 24.22 -42.23 12.15
CA TYR A 185 24.58 -41.98 10.75
C TYR A 185 24.14 -40.59 10.29
N MET A 186 22.85 -40.25 10.47
CA MET A 186 22.31 -38.93 10.12
C MET A 186 22.95 -37.82 10.94
N GLN A 187 23.16 -38.03 12.24
CA GLN A 187 23.86 -37.07 13.08
C GLN A 187 25.28 -36.81 12.57
N SER A 188 26.04 -37.86 12.26
CA SER A 188 27.41 -37.75 11.72
C SER A 188 27.42 -36.96 10.39
N ARG A 189 26.52 -37.28 9.47
CA ARG A 189 26.36 -36.58 8.18
C ARG A 189 26.00 -35.09 8.35
N MET A 190 25.24 -34.75 9.39
CA MET A 190 24.83 -33.37 9.69
C MET A 190 25.86 -32.56 10.50
N ARG A 191 26.81 -33.18 11.23
CA ARG A 191 27.84 -32.45 12.02
C ARG A 191 28.60 -31.41 11.20
N GLY A 192 28.97 -31.74 9.97
CA GLY A 192 29.69 -30.83 9.07
C GLY A 192 28.94 -29.54 8.74
N ILE A 193 27.61 -29.53 8.87
CA ILE A 193 26.73 -28.37 8.67
C ILE A 193 26.58 -27.57 9.98
N PHE A 194 26.52 -28.26 11.13
CA PHE A 194 26.26 -27.67 12.45
C PHE A 194 27.52 -27.55 13.33
N LYS A 195 28.70 -27.25 12.74
CA LYS A 195 30.00 -27.23 13.44
C LYS A 195 30.02 -26.46 14.77
N ASN A 196 29.30 -25.35 14.87
CA ASN A 196 29.23 -24.51 16.07
C ASN A 196 27.98 -24.78 16.95
N ARG A 197 27.21 -25.83 16.64
CA ARG A 197 25.91 -26.17 17.26
C ARG A 197 25.73 -27.68 17.47
N GLU A 198 26.81 -28.44 17.62
CA GLU A 198 26.76 -29.91 17.76
C GLU A 198 25.97 -30.38 18.99
N ALA A 199 26.04 -29.64 20.10
CA ALA A 199 25.24 -29.91 21.29
C ALA A 199 23.74 -29.77 21.00
N SER A 200 23.33 -28.70 20.31
CA SER A 200 21.96 -28.49 19.85
C SER A 200 21.51 -29.55 18.84
N LEU A 201 22.42 -30.02 17.97
CA LEU A 201 22.13 -31.12 17.04
C LEU A 201 21.84 -32.42 17.80
N LYS A 202 22.67 -32.77 18.79
CA LYS A 202 22.46 -33.96 19.65
C LYS A 202 21.16 -33.89 20.45
N ASP A 203 20.88 -32.74 21.04
CA ASP A 203 19.63 -32.46 21.76
C ASP A 203 18.40 -32.57 20.84
N MET A 204 18.49 -32.04 19.62
CA MET A 204 17.40 -32.15 18.63
C MET A 204 17.12 -33.59 18.23
N PHE A 205 18.14 -34.41 17.92
CA PHE A 205 17.94 -35.84 17.68
C PHE A 205 17.31 -36.54 18.89
N SER A 206 17.79 -36.25 20.12
CA SER A 206 17.19 -36.77 21.35
C SER A 206 15.70 -36.42 21.47
N LYS A 207 15.32 -35.16 21.17
CA LYS A 207 13.93 -34.69 21.16
C LYS A 207 13.09 -35.40 20.10
N VAL A 208 13.60 -35.64 18.89
CA VAL A 208 12.88 -36.42 17.86
C VAL A 208 12.63 -37.86 18.31
N LEU A 209 13.60 -38.48 19.01
CA LEU A 209 13.48 -39.84 19.51
C LEU A 209 12.58 -39.98 20.75
N THR A 210 12.44 -38.93 21.57
CA THR A 210 11.74 -39.00 22.87
C THR A 210 10.46 -38.17 22.97
N GLN A 211 10.33 -37.06 22.23
CA GLN A 211 9.29 -36.04 22.40
C GLN A 211 8.65 -35.66 21.06
N VAL A 212 7.74 -36.50 20.56
CA VAL A 212 7.04 -36.29 19.28
C VAL A 212 6.33 -34.93 19.22
N ARG A 213 5.64 -34.50 20.30
CA ARG A 213 4.93 -33.21 20.35
C ARG A 213 5.88 -32.01 20.22
N THR A 214 7.01 -32.02 20.93
CA THR A 214 8.06 -30.98 20.83
C THR A 214 8.69 -30.95 19.44
N SER A 215 8.77 -32.10 18.78
CA SER A 215 9.27 -32.20 17.41
C SER A 215 8.31 -31.57 16.41
N ILE A 216 7.00 -31.82 16.55
CA ILE A 216 5.95 -31.19 15.73
C ILE A 216 5.92 -29.68 15.98
N SER A 217 5.96 -29.20 17.23
CA SER A 217 5.97 -27.75 17.50
C SER A 217 7.19 -27.05 16.90
N SER A 218 8.34 -27.71 16.83
CA SER A 218 9.54 -27.17 16.17
C SER A 218 9.46 -27.03 14.63
N LEU A 219 8.44 -27.63 14.01
CA LEU A 219 8.07 -27.51 12.59
C LEU A 219 6.97 -26.46 12.39
N LEU A 220 5.99 -26.39 13.29
CA LEU A 220 4.91 -25.38 13.27
C LEU A 220 5.44 -23.97 13.59
N GLU A 221 6.40 -23.87 14.53
CA GLU A 221 7.05 -22.63 14.94
C GLU A 221 8.58 -22.70 14.69
N PRO A 222 9.02 -22.67 13.42
CA PRO A 222 10.40 -22.99 13.09
C PRO A 222 11.38 -21.84 13.41
N THR A 223 12.19 -22.08 14.43
CA THR A 223 13.44 -21.32 14.68
C THR A 223 14.43 -21.49 13.52
N ASP A 224 15.43 -20.63 13.39
CA ASP A 224 16.44 -20.78 12.32
C ASP A 224 17.24 -22.09 12.45
N PHE A 225 17.44 -22.57 13.67
CA PHE A 225 18.08 -23.87 13.92
C PHE A 225 17.17 -25.05 13.57
N SER A 226 15.91 -25.08 14.05
CA SER A 226 15.00 -26.19 13.74
C SER A 226 14.64 -26.25 12.26
N PHE A 227 14.47 -25.09 11.61
CA PHE A 227 14.29 -25.00 10.16
C PHE A 227 15.43 -25.66 9.39
N GLN A 228 16.69 -25.33 9.72
CA GLN A 228 17.87 -25.93 9.09
C GLN A 228 17.95 -27.42 9.39
N PHE A 229 17.73 -27.84 10.64
CA PHE A 229 17.76 -29.24 11.06
C PHE A 229 16.81 -30.09 10.22
N TRP A 230 15.53 -29.71 10.16
CA TRP A 230 14.51 -30.45 9.43
C TRP A 230 14.73 -30.44 7.92
N THR A 231 15.15 -29.31 7.36
CA THR A 231 15.50 -29.22 5.92
C THR A 231 16.63 -30.19 5.57
N HIS A 232 17.72 -30.21 6.35
CA HIS A 232 18.87 -31.07 6.08
C HIS A 232 18.61 -32.54 6.37
N LEU A 233 17.82 -32.87 7.41
CA LEU A 233 17.40 -34.23 7.70
C LEU A 233 16.55 -34.81 6.57
N ALA A 234 15.46 -34.11 6.19
CA ALA A 234 14.61 -34.51 5.07
C ALA A 234 15.39 -34.67 3.76
N SER A 235 16.21 -33.67 3.40
CA SER A 235 17.04 -33.74 2.19
C SER A 235 18.03 -34.92 2.22
N SER A 236 18.61 -35.24 3.38
CA SER A 236 19.58 -36.33 3.50
C SER A 236 18.91 -37.70 3.33
N MET A 237 17.72 -37.89 3.92
CA MET A 237 16.92 -39.11 3.76
C MET A 237 16.48 -39.33 2.31
N ILE A 238 15.97 -38.29 1.64
CA ILE A 238 15.58 -38.37 0.22
C ILE A 238 16.79 -38.75 -0.65
N GLN A 239 17.94 -38.09 -0.46
CA GLN A 239 19.17 -38.38 -1.22
C GLN A 239 19.75 -39.78 -0.99
N GLU A 240 19.50 -40.39 0.18
CA GLU A 240 19.94 -41.75 0.49
C GLU A 240 19.10 -42.76 -0.28
N TYR A 241 17.78 -42.68 -0.14
CA TYR A 241 16.87 -43.65 -0.75
C TYR A 241 16.67 -43.47 -2.26
N ASN A 242 16.88 -42.27 -2.82
CA ASN A 242 16.86 -42.08 -4.27
C ASN A 242 17.98 -42.86 -5.00
N LYS A 243 18.99 -43.37 -4.29
CA LYS A 243 20.02 -44.27 -4.84
C LYS A 243 19.59 -45.75 -4.88
N LYS A 244 18.42 -46.09 -4.30
CA LYS A 244 17.94 -47.47 -4.15
C LYS A 244 16.82 -47.75 -5.15
N ASN A 245 17.07 -48.64 -6.11
CA ASN A 245 16.09 -49.01 -7.14
C ASN A 245 14.89 -49.77 -6.55
N ASN A 246 15.14 -50.78 -5.69
CA ASN A 246 14.10 -51.58 -5.06
C ASN A 246 13.94 -51.16 -3.59
N ARG A 247 12.83 -50.47 -3.29
CA ARG A 247 12.48 -49.96 -1.95
C ARG A 247 11.31 -50.74 -1.37
N THR A 248 11.37 -51.05 -0.08
CA THR A 248 10.23 -51.68 0.62
C THR A 248 9.10 -50.68 0.84
N ALA A 249 7.88 -51.15 1.15
CA ALA A 249 6.75 -50.28 1.46
C ALA A 249 7.03 -49.32 2.64
N LEU A 250 7.78 -49.79 3.64
CA LEU A 250 8.21 -49.02 4.81
C LEU A 250 9.30 -47.98 4.46
N GLU A 251 10.25 -48.33 3.58
CA GLU A 251 11.23 -47.34 3.07
C GLU A 251 10.53 -46.26 2.23
N ASN A 252 9.56 -46.62 1.39
CA ASN A 252 8.75 -45.66 0.64
C ASN A 252 8.00 -44.71 1.60
N ALA A 253 7.43 -45.24 2.69
CA ALA A 253 6.78 -44.42 3.71
C ALA A 253 7.74 -43.41 4.38
N TYR A 254 8.99 -43.79 4.64
CA TYR A 254 10.02 -42.86 5.16
C TYR A 254 10.35 -41.72 4.18
N ILE A 255 10.45 -42.02 2.88
CA ILE A 255 10.73 -41.02 1.84
C ILE A 255 9.56 -40.06 1.66
N GLN A 256 8.33 -40.60 1.59
CA GLN A 256 7.10 -39.80 1.53
C GLN A 256 7.00 -38.84 2.73
N SER A 257 7.28 -39.34 3.95
CA SER A 257 7.36 -38.52 5.17
C SER A 257 8.44 -37.43 5.08
N ALA A 258 9.62 -37.73 4.55
CA ALA A 258 10.69 -36.75 4.38
C ALA A 258 10.31 -35.63 3.39
N TYR A 259 9.69 -35.98 2.24
CA TYR A 259 9.17 -34.99 1.29
C TYR A 259 8.12 -34.08 1.92
N MET A 260 7.09 -34.66 2.55
CA MET A 260 6.04 -33.88 3.20
C MET A 260 6.61 -33.00 4.32
N LEU A 261 7.47 -33.53 5.19
CA LEU A 261 8.09 -32.78 6.29
C LEU A 261 8.91 -31.59 5.79
N GLY A 262 9.67 -31.75 4.70
CA GLY A 262 10.39 -30.63 4.07
C GLY A 262 9.46 -29.50 3.62
N LEU A 263 8.30 -29.85 3.06
CA LEU A 263 7.29 -28.89 2.60
C LEU A 263 6.54 -28.20 3.74
N TYR A 264 6.14 -28.94 4.78
CA TYR A 264 5.58 -28.33 6.00
C TYR A 264 6.56 -27.34 6.63
N ASN A 265 7.82 -27.73 6.79
CA ASN A 265 8.87 -26.88 7.36
C ASN A 265 9.05 -25.58 6.55
N MET A 266 9.02 -25.67 5.21
CA MET A 266 9.03 -24.50 4.33
C MET A 266 7.76 -23.64 4.47
N TYR A 267 6.59 -24.26 4.50
CA TYR A 267 5.30 -23.58 4.63
C TYR A 267 5.22 -22.76 5.93
N TYR A 268 5.41 -23.39 7.08
CA TYR A 268 5.36 -22.72 8.39
C TYR A 268 6.50 -21.70 8.57
N LYS A 269 7.68 -21.94 7.99
CA LYS A 269 8.75 -20.93 7.95
C LYS A 269 8.33 -19.71 7.14
N SER A 270 7.64 -19.89 6.01
CA SER A 270 7.14 -18.77 5.20
C SER A 270 6.06 -17.95 5.93
N ILE A 271 5.20 -18.59 6.72
CA ILE A 271 4.19 -17.91 7.56
C ILE A 271 4.88 -17.11 8.66
N SER A 272 5.77 -17.75 9.43
CA SER A 272 6.52 -17.08 10.51
C SER A 272 7.35 -15.89 9.99
N GLN A 273 7.93 -16.03 8.79
CA GLN A 273 8.68 -14.94 8.16
C GLN A 273 7.76 -13.79 7.74
N ARG A 274 6.59 -14.08 7.13
CA ARG A 274 5.61 -13.06 6.74
C ARG A 274 5.10 -12.26 7.93
N GLU A 275 4.78 -12.91 9.06
CA GLU A 275 4.35 -12.20 10.27
C GLU A 275 5.47 -11.32 10.87
N LYS A 276 6.73 -11.78 10.85
CA LYS A 276 7.88 -10.96 11.25
C LYS A 276 8.10 -9.77 10.31
N ASP A 277 8.00 -9.98 9.00
CA ASP A 277 8.17 -8.92 7.99
C ASP A 277 7.05 -7.87 8.07
N LYS A 278 5.82 -8.31 8.35
CA LYS A 278 4.65 -7.49 8.67
C LYS A 278 4.87 -6.67 9.94
N GLU A 279 5.25 -7.29 11.06
CA GLU A 279 5.52 -6.59 12.31
C GLU A 279 6.64 -5.55 12.15
N ASN A 280 7.72 -5.91 11.44
CA ASN A 280 8.82 -5.00 11.12
C ASN A 280 8.38 -3.86 10.19
N ALA A 281 7.54 -4.11 9.18
CA ALA A 281 6.99 -3.07 8.32
C ALA A 281 6.09 -2.10 9.11
N LEU A 282 5.25 -2.60 10.03
CA LEU A 282 4.42 -1.76 10.91
C LEU A 282 5.27 -0.94 11.90
N LYS A 283 6.37 -1.50 12.43
CA LYS A 283 7.38 -0.74 13.21
C LYS A 283 8.03 0.36 12.37
N GLN A 284 8.30 0.13 11.09
CA GLN A 284 8.79 1.17 10.18
C GLN A 284 7.73 2.23 9.87
N VAL A 285 6.45 1.87 9.74
CA VAL A 285 5.33 2.83 9.62
C VAL A 285 5.28 3.74 10.85
N ARG A 286 5.36 3.17 12.05
CA ARG A 286 5.45 3.90 13.32
C ARG A 286 6.62 4.90 13.33
N GLN A 287 7.79 4.48 12.87
CA GLN A 287 8.96 5.36 12.75
C GLN A 287 8.78 6.44 11.66
N GLY A 288 8.05 6.14 10.59
CA GLY A 288 7.76 7.05 9.49
C GLY A 288 7.03 8.33 9.91
N PHE A 289 6.15 8.26 10.92
CA PHE A 289 5.49 9.44 11.49
C PHE A 289 6.46 10.47 12.10
N ARG A 290 7.68 10.04 12.46
CA ARG A 290 8.73 10.93 13.01
C ARG A 290 9.58 11.60 11.92
N ASN A 291 9.30 11.35 10.64
CA ASN A 291 10.00 11.96 9.51
C ASN A 291 9.18 13.13 8.92
N ALA A 292 9.87 14.09 8.30
CA ALA A 292 9.21 15.17 7.55
C ALA A 292 8.35 14.58 6.40
N PRO A 293 7.14 15.10 6.12
CA PRO A 293 6.58 16.37 6.59
C PRO A 293 5.94 16.37 7.99
N TYR A 294 5.97 15.27 8.76
CA TYR A 294 5.41 15.12 10.11
C TYR A 294 3.87 15.07 10.22
N PHE A 295 3.15 15.25 9.11
CA PHE A 295 1.70 15.06 8.99
C PHE A 295 1.39 14.22 7.76
N PHE A 296 0.52 13.22 7.91
CA PHE A 296 0.31 12.22 6.89
C PHE A 296 -1.18 11.88 6.73
N THR A 297 -1.68 11.82 5.50
CA THR A 297 -2.99 11.23 5.19
C THR A 297 -2.88 9.71 5.12
N PHE A 298 -3.99 8.98 5.22
CA PHE A 298 -4.01 7.51 5.09
C PHE A 298 -3.30 7.02 3.82
N ASN A 299 -3.59 7.64 2.66
CA ASN A 299 -2.96 7.31 1.38
C ASN A 299 -1.44 7.54 1.40
N SER A 300 -0.97 8.60 2.08
CA SER A 300 0.47 8.84 2.21
C SER A 300 1.17 7.80 3.10
N ILE A 301 0.52 7.32 4.17
CA ILE A 301 1.03 6.24 5.04
C ILE A 301 1.14 4.93 4.24
N HIS A 302 0.13 4.61 3.44
CA HIS A 302 0.14 3.44 2.56
C HIS A 302 1.27 3.50 1.50
N SER A 303 1.71 4.71 1.13
CA SER A 303 2.83 4.94 0.20
C SER A 303 4.23 4.94 0.86
N PHE A 304 4.33 4.73 2.17
CA PHE A 304 5.61 4.68 2.87
C PHE A 304 6.53 3.60 2.30
N LYS A 305 7.84 3.90 2.30
CA LYS A 305 8.89 3.06 1.75
C LYS A 305 9.91 2.70 2.83
N ASP A 306 10.42 1.48 2.75
CA ASP A 306 11.60 1.05 3.52
C ASP A 306 12.83 1.87 3.10
N LYS A 307 13.94 1.77 3.85
CA LYS A 307 15.23 2.43 3.55
C LYS A 307 15.74 2.12 2.14
N ASN A 308 15.35 0.98 1.58
CA ASN A 308 15.71 0.51 0.24
C ASN A 308 14.72 0.95 -0.85
N GLY A 309 13.77 1.85 -0.56
CA GLY A 309 12.80 2.39 -1.54
C GLY A 309 11.59 1.48 -1.85
N VAL A 310 11.50 0.30 -1.23
CA VAL A 310 10.40 -0.66 -1.44
C VAL A 310 9.15 -0.23 -0.63
N PRO A 311 7.94 -0.17 -1.23
CA PRO A 311 6.70 0.15 -0.50
C PRO A 311 6.39 -0.85 0.62
N LEU A 312 6.07 -0.33 1.81
CA LEU A 312 5.76 -1.15 2.99
C LEU A 312 4.42 -1.88 2.86
N SER A 313 3.48 -1.32 2.10
CA SER A 313 2.19 -1.92 1.73
C SER A 313 2.28 -3.26 1.00
N LYS A 314 3.45 -3.67 0.51
CA LYS A 314 3.67 -5.03 -0.01
C LYS A 314 3.83 -6.10 1.09
N ARG A 315 3.96 -5.71 2.36
CA ARG A 315 4.24 -6.60 3.51
C ARG A 315 3.07 -6.75 4.51
N PHE A 316 1.97 -6.03 4.31
CA PHE A 316 0.77 -6.10 5.16
C PHE A 316 -0.49 -5.78 4.36
N SER A 317 -1.66 -6.21 4.81
CA SER A 317 -2.94 -5.86 4.18
C SER A 317 -3.43 -4.45 4.57
N LEU A 318 -4.40 -3.91 3.83
CA LEU A 318 -5.07 -2.66 4.20
C LEU A 318 -5.76 -2.76 5.57
N ASP A 319 -6.31 -3.94 5.90
CA ASP A 319 -6.97 -4.19 7.18
C ASP A 319 -5.96 -4.27 8.34
N ASP A 320 -4.77 -4.84 8.12
CA ASP A 320 -3.67 -4.80 9.09
C ASP A 320 -3.25 -3.36 9.38
N LEU A 321 -3.12 -2.51 8.34
CA LEU A 321 -2.80 -1.09 8.53
C LEU A 321 -3.91 -0.36 9.29
N ASN A 322 -5.19 -0.61 8.94
CA ASN A 322 -6.33 -0.03 9.65
C ASN A 322 -6.36 -0.44 11.13
N ALA A 323 -6.17 -1.72 11.44
CA ALA A 323 -6.10 -2.23 12.81
C ALA A 323 -4.91 -1.63 13.58
N TYR A 324 -3.74 -1.50 12.93
CA TYR A 324 -2.55 -0.92 13.53
C TYR A 324 -2.70 0.58 13.79
N LEU A 325 -3.25 1.35 12.83
CA LEU A 325 -3.52 2.77 13.02
C LEU A 325 -4.57 2.99 14.12
N ARG A 326 -5.65 2.20 14.15
CA ARG A 326 -6.62 2.24 15.27
C ARG A 326 -5.92 2.04 16.62
N LYS A 327 -5.02 1.05 16.72
CA LYS A 327 -4.22 0.81 17.93
C LYS A 327 -3.30 2.00 18.30
N LEU A 328 -2.73 2.70 17.32
CA LEU A 328 -1.90 3.89 17.56
C LEU A 328 -2.73 5.15 17.89
N THR A 329 -3.99 5.23 17.47
CA THR A 329 -4.90 6.37 17.70
C THR A 329 -5.80 6.23 18.93
N THR A 330 -5.80 5.07 19.60
CA THR A 330 -6.58 4.82 20.82
C THR A 330 -5.70 4.96 22.05
N SER A 331 -6.03 5.86 22.96
CA SER A 331 -5.35 5.98 24.25
C SER A 331 -5.74 4.84 25.19
N GLY A 332 -4.79 4.34 25.98
CA GLY A 332 -5.07 3.41 27.09
C GLY A 332 -5.52 4.11 28.39
N ASP A 333 -5.43 5.45 28.43
CA ASP A 333 -5.80 6.30 29.57
C ASP A 333 -6.46 7.58 29.03
N ASN A 334 -7.59 7.99 29.61
CA ASN A 334 -8.34 9.18 29.21
C ASN A 334 -7.57 10.50 29.44
N LYS A 335 -6.47 10.48 30.20
CA LYS A 335 -5.65 11.67 30.51
C LYS A 335 -4.44 11.87 29.57
N GLN A 336 -4.24 11.03 28.56
CA GLN A 336 -3.08 11.13 27.67
C GLN A 336 -3.47 11.11 26.19
N LEU A 337 -2.77 11.90 25.37
CA LEU A 337 -2.89 11.78 23.93
C LEU A 337 -2.36 10.41 23.44
N PRO A 338 -3.05 9.79 22.46
CA PRO A 338 -2.57 8.59 21.82
C PRO A 338 -1.27 8.88 21.07
N GLU A 339 -0.48 7.85 20.76
CA GLU A 339 0.84 8.04 20.13
C GLU A 339 0.73 8.79 18.79
N VAL A 340 -0.30 8.46 18.01
CA VAL A 340 -0.66 9.17 16.79
C VAL A 340 -2.04 9.78 16.98
N VAL A 341 -2.14 11.11 16.83
CA VAL A 341 -3.41 11.83 16.92
C VAL A 341 -3.98 12.05 15.53
N ARG A 342 -5.29 11.85 15.40
CA ARG A 342 -6.04 12.13 14.17
C ARG A 342 -6.64 13.54 14.22
N VAL A 343 -6.17 14.41 13.34
CA VAL A 343 -6.67 15.77 13.16
C VAL A 343 -7.55 15.83 11.92
N ARG A 344 -8.76 16.40 12.06
CA ARG A 344 -9.67 16.67 10.94
C ARG A 344 -9.56 18.13 10.54
N THR A 345 -9.45 18.39 9.25
CA THR A 345 -9.51 19.75 8.69
C THR A 345 -10.96 20.15 8.37
N PRO A 346 -11.23 21.46 8.14
CA PRO A 346 -12.53 21.92 7.64
C PRO A 346 -13.00 21.19 6.38
N ASP A 347 -12.08 20.85 5.47
CA ASP A 347 -12.31 20.06 4.25
C ASP A 347 -12.69 18.58 4.50
N ASN A 348 -12.89 18.16 5.75
CA ASN A 348 -13.10 16.77 6.16
C ASN A 348 -11.94 15.81 5.80
N LYS A 349 -10.72 16.33 5.56
CA LYS A 349 -9.51 15.52 5.35
C LYS A 349 -8.93 15.11 6.70
N GLU A 350 -8.61 13.83 6.85
CA GLU A 350 -7.99 13.28 8.07
C GLU A 350 -6.46 13.21 7.94
N TYR A 351 -5.76 13.80 8.91
CA TYR A 351 -4.31 13.75 9.05
C TYR A 351 -3.91 13.03 10.34
N PHE A 352 -2.86 12.24 10.25
CA PHE A 352 -2.25 11.49 11.34
C PHE A 352 -0.91 12.14 11.70
N ILE A 353 -0.75 12.53 12.96
CA ILE A 353 0.40 13.27 13.48
C ILE A 353 0.88 12.62 14.78
N HIS A 354 2.17 12.35 14.91
CA HIS A 354 2.73 11.81 16.15
C HIS A 354 2.66 12.85 17.28
N ARG A 355 2.22 12.49 18.48
CA ARG A 355 1.91 13.44 19.57
C ARG A 355 3.02 14.44 19.91
N GLU A 356 4.27 13.97 19.98
CA GLU A 356 5.47 14.79 20.24
C GLU A 356 5.73 15.87 19.16
N LEU A 357 5.10 15.77 18.00
CA LEU A 357 5.28 16.68 16.86
C LEU A 357 4.13 17.67 16.68
N ILE A 358 3.04 17.56 17.45
CA ILE A 358 1.88 18.46 17.37
C ILE A 358 2.30 19.91 17.64
N ILE A 359 2.98 20.18 18.76
CA ILE A 359 3.41 21.53 19.12
C ILE A 359 4.46 22.09 18.14
N PRO A 360 5.58 21.38 17.83
CA PRO A 360 6.54 21.84 16.84
C PRO A 360 5.93 22.13 15.45
N LEU A 361 5.01 21.28 14.98
CA LEU A 361 4.33 21.47 13.70
C LEU A 361 3.37 22.67 13.74
N THR A 362 2.62 22.84 14.84
CA THR A 362 1.68 23.96 15.01
C THR A 362 2.44 25.29 15.05
N LEU A 363 3.48 25.41 15.87
CA LEU A 363 4.29 26.64 15.96
C LEU A 363 4.98 26.97 14.64
N LYS A 364 5.45 25.96 13.90
CA LYS A 364 6.01 26.16 12.56
C LYS A 364 4.95 26.67 11.58
N LYS A 365 3.81 26.00 11.47
CA LYS A 365 2.71 26.42 10.59
C LYS A 365 2.20 27.81 10.94
N LEU A 366 2.05 28.12 12.23
CA LEU A 366 1.67 29.45 12.71
C LEU A 366 2.60 30.55 12.18
N ARG A 367 3.92 30.32 12.21
CA ARG A 367 4.91 31.24 11.64
C ARG A 367 4.81 31.32 10.11
N ASP A 368 4.81 30.18 9.43
CA ASP A 368 4.77 30.11 7.97
C ASP A 368 3.50 30.82 7.43
N THR A 369 2.34 30.60 8.06
CA THR A 369 1.05 31.23 7.72
C THR A 369 0.99 32.70 8.11
N ASN A 370 1.57 33.13 9.25
CA ASN A 370 1.68 34.56 9.59
C ASN A 370 2.43 35.33 8.50
N GLU A 371 3.57 34.83 8.03
CA GLU A 371 4.38 35.51 7.01
C GLU A 371 3.62 35.65 5.68
N ILE A 372 2.78 34.68 5.32
CA ILE A 372 1.92 34.72 4.13
C ILE A 372 0.79 35.74 4.32
N LEU A 373 -0.07 35.55 5.33
CA LEU A 373 -1.25 36.40 5.55
C LEU A 373 -0.88 37.87 5.80
N LYS A 374 0.24 38.15 6.49
CA LYS A 374 0.75 39.52 6.66
C LYS A 374 1.02 40.20 5.31
N ARG A 375 1.66 39.48 4.36
CA ARG A 375 1.97 40.01 3.02
C ARG A 375 0.70 40.21 2.22
N GLU A 376 -0.26 39.28 2.30
CA GLU A 376 -1.55 39.42 1.62
C GLU A 376 -2.32 40.65 2.09
N TYR A 377 -2.54 40.80 3.39
CA TYR A 377 -3.25 41.95 3.94
C TYR A 377 -2.54 43.27 3.63
N GLN A 378 -1.20 43.32 3.74
CA GLN A 378 -0.44 44.50 3.33
C GLN A 378 -0.65 44.82 1.84
N ASN A 379 -0.59 43.82 0.95
CA ASN A 379 -0.78 44.03 -0.50
C ASN A 379 -2.22 44.47 -0.83
N LEU A 380 -3.22 43.81 -0.23
CA LEU A 380 -4.64 44.09 -0.42
C LEU A 380 -4.98 45.50 0.08
N PHE A 381 -4.58 45.86 1.30
CA PHE A 381 -4.80 47.21 1.84
C PHE A 381 -4.03 48.27 1.04
N THR A 382 -2.83 47.96 0.56
CA THR A 382 -2.06 48.87 -0.32
C THR A 382 -2.77 49.10 -1.66
N LEU A 383 -3.37 48.05 -2.24
CA LEU A 383 -4.15 48.13 -3.48
C LEU A 383 -5.44 48.95 -3.29
N LEU A 384 -6.21 48.68 -2.24
CA LEU A 384 -7.45 49.40 -1.95
C LEU A 384 -7.20 50.89 -1.71
N LEU A 385 -6.23 51.23 -0.86
CA LEU A 385 -5.87 52.62 -0.58
C LEU A 385 -5.34 53.35 -1.82
N ASN A 386 -4.57 52.67 -2.69
CA ASN A 386 -4.13 53.26 -3.97
C ASN A 386 -5.29 53.64 -4.89
N ASN A 387 -6.41 52.92 -4.78
CA ASN A 387 -7.66 53.13 -5.51
C ASN A 387 -8.69 53.99 -4.74
N TYR A 388 -8.30 54.58 -3.61
CA TYR A 388 -9.16 55.37 -2.70
C TYR A 388 -10.35 54.59 -2.14
N GLN A 389 -10.21 53.26 -1.98
CA GLN A 389 -11.20 52.38 -1.39
C GLN A 389 -10.78 51.93 0.01
N THR A 390 -11.76 51.51 0.81
CA THR A 390 -11.56 50.93 2.15
C THR A 390 -12.54 49.79 2.34
N SER A 391 -12.07 48.66 2.85
CA SER A 391 -12.91 47.48 3.13
C SER A 391 -13.29 47.42 4.62
N PRO A 392 -14.30 46.61 5.03
CA PRO A 392 -14.73 46.56 6.43
C PRO A 392 -13.65 45.99 7.37
N GLU A 393 -12.79 45.09 6.87
CA GLU A 393 -11.65 44.49 7.59
C GLU A 393 -10.56 45.53 7.92
N MET A 394 -10.55 46.70 7.27
CA MET A 394 -9.68 47.81 7.65
C MET A 394 -10.23 48.63 8.82
N LYS A 395 -11.54 48.56 9.07
CA LYS A 395 -12.28 49.47 9.97
C LYS A 395 -12.74 48.82 11.26
N ASN A 396 -13.15 47.55 11.22
CA ASN A 396 -13.70 46.82 12.36
C ASN A 396 -12.85 45.57 12.63
N ASP A 397 -12.45 45.38 13.88
CA ASP A 397 -11.69 44.21 14.33
C ASP A 397 -12.50 42.91 14.20
N GLU A 398 -13.81 42.91 14.45
CA GLU A 398 -14.64 41.72 14.22
C GLU A 398 -14.67 41.30 12.74
N ALA A 399 -14.75 42.27 11.83
CA ALA A 399 -14.75 41.99 10.39
C ALA A 399 -13.39 41.45 9.94
N PHE A 400 -12.30 41.98 10.52
CA PHE A 400 -10.95 41.50 10.30
C PHE A 400 -10.75 40.06 10.81
N ILE A 401 -11.18 39.73 12.04
CA ILE A 401 -11.07 38.38 12.60
C ILE A 401 -11.86 37.36 11.76
N ARG A 402 -13.08 37.71 11.31
CA ARG A 402 -13.88 36.82 10.44
C ARG A 402 -13.22 36.58 9.08
N ASP A 403 -12.61 37.58 8.45
CA ASP A 403 -11.87 37.40 7.21
C ASP A 403 -10.56 36.61 7.43
N LEU A 404 -9.90 36.83 8.57
CA LEU A 404 -8.67 36.12 8.97
C LEU A 404 -8.93 34.62 9.18
N GLU A 405 -10.03 34.27 9.84
CA GLU A 405 -10.49 32.87 9.96
C GLU A 405 -10.79 32.23 8.60
N ARG A 406 -11.44 32.99 7.69
CA ARG A 406 -11.77 32.51 6.36
C ARG A 406 -10.51 32.21 5.55
N ARG A 407 -9.57 33.16 5.50
CA ARG A 407 -8.27 32.98 4.83
C ARG A 407 -7.44 31.88 5.44
N LEU A 408 -7.43 31.73 6.77
CA LEU A 408 -6.72 30.64 7.43
C LEU A 408 -7.25 29.27 6.97
N LYS A 409 -8.56 29.13 6.82
CA LYS A 409 -9.20 27.89 6.32
C LYS A 409 -8.89 27.65 4.84
N GLU A 410 -8.73 28.70 4.03
CA GLU A 410 -8.35 28.63 2.61
C GLU A 410 -6.85 28.29 2.42
N GLU A 411 -5.94 28.96 3.15
CA GLU A 411 -4.48 28.84 3.00
C GLU A 411 -3.86 27.65 3.77
N ASP A 412 -4.29 27.39 5.01
CA ASP A 412 -3.79 26.25 5.81
C ASP A 412 -4.92 25.55 6.60
N PRO A 413 -5.73 24.72 5.92
CA PRO A 413 -6.78 23.92 6.56
C PRO A 413 -6.27 23.04 7.71
N LEU A 414 -4.99 22.65 7.69
CA LEU A 414 -4.38 21.83 8.74
C LEU A 414 -4.02 22.65 9.98
N LEU A 415 -3.53 23.89 9.82
CA LEU A 415 -3.36 24.80 10.96
C LEU A 415 -4.72 25.10 11.62
N SER A 416 -5.78 25.33 10.83
CA SER A 416 -7.14 25.47 11.36
C SER A 416 -7.62 24.24 12.16
N GLY A 417 -7.22 23.02 11.80
CA GLY A 417 -7.53 21.80 12.55
C GLY A 417 -6.64 21.59 13.79
N LEU A 418 -5.42 22.13 13.78
CA LEU A 418 -4.45 22.06 14.89
C LEU A 418 -4.72 23.09 16.00
N LEU A 419 -5.28 24.26 15.65
CA LEU A 419 -5.67 25.31 16.61
C LEU A 419 -6.94 24.92 17.39
N ARG A 420 -6.79 23.94 18.28
CA ARG A 420 -7.81 23.51 19.24
C ARG A 420 -7.22 23.51 20.65
N PHE A 421 -7.95 24.09 21.61
CA PHE A 421 -7.51 24.17 23.01
C PHE A 421 -7.15 22.78 23.57
N ASP A 422 -8.10 21.84 23.60
CA ASP A 422 -7.89 20.49 24.13
C ASP A 422 -6.67 19.79 23.52
N LEU A 423 -6.50 19.89 22.20
CA LEU A 423 -5.41 19.24 21.47
C LEU A 423 -4.04 19.77 21.91
N LEU A 424 -3.90 21.10 21.97
CA LEU A 424 -2.64 21.75 22.34
C LEU A 424 -2.37 21.63 23.85
N PHE A 425 -3.41 21.68 24.68
CA PHE A 425 -3.32 21.50 26.13
C PHE A 425 -2.82 20.08 26.47
N PHE A 426 -3.50 19.03 26.00
CA PHE A 426 -3.06 17.65 26.25
C PHE A 426 -1.72 17.33 25.55
N ALA A 427 -1.41 17.97 24.42
CA ALA A 427 -0.09 17.85 23.80
C ALA A 427 1.01 18.44 24.69
N LEU A 428 0.74 19.58 25.35
CA LEU A 428 1.66 20.24 26.27
C LEU A 428 1.88 19.43 27.55
N GLU A 429 0.81 18.91 28.17
CA GLU A 429 0.91 18.08 29.39
C GLU A 429 1.63 16.75 29.15
N SER A 430 1.39 16.10 28.00
CA SER A 430 1.93 14.76 27.71
C SER A 430 3.34 14.76 27.10
N GLY A 431 3.84 15.92 26.64
CA GLY A 431 5.10 16.02 25.89
C GLY A 431 6.20 16.79 26.62
N LYS A 432 7.45 16.39 26.39
CA LYS A 432 8.64 17.08 26.91
C LYS A 432 9.21 18.00 25.83
N TYR A 433 8.80 19.27 25.83
CA TYR A 433 9.27 20.28 24.89
C TYR A 433 10.32 21.20 25.52
N GLY A 434 11.13 21.84 24.69
CA GLY A 434 12.05 22.89 25.13
C GLY A 434 11.31 24.13 25.64
N PHE A 435 11.93 24.87 26.56
CA PHE A 435 11.34 26.03 27.25
C PHE A 435 10.63 27.02 26.31
N GLU A 436 11.25 27.36 25.17
CA GLU A 436 10.66 28.27 24.18
C GLU A 436 9.37 27.71 23.55
N ALA A 437 9.32 26.42 23.21
CA ALA A 437 8.13 25.80 22.62
C ALA A 437 6.99 25.70 23.64
N THR A 438 7.31 25.37 24.89
CA THR A 438 6.35 25.38 26.01
C THR A 438 5.77 26.77 26.21
N LYS A 439 6.62 27.80 26.35
CA LYS A 439 6.19 29.18 26.55
C LYS A 439 5.38 29.71 25.36
N ASN A 440 5.88 29.56 24.14
CA ASN A 440 5.18 30.02 22.93
C ASN A 440 3.81 29.35 22.75
N THR A 441 3.60 28.15 23.28
CA THR A 441 2.29 27.47 23.27
C THR A 441 1.39 27.97 24.39
N GLN A 442 1.92 28.16 25.60
CA GLN A 442 1.19 28.77 26.73
C GLN A 442 0.72 30.20 26.40
N ASP A 443 1.53 30.96 25.67
CA ASP A 443 1.19 32.31 25.19
C ASP A 443 -0.05 32.32 24.26
N LEU A 444 -0.46 31.19 23.66
CA LEU A 444 -1.66 31.07 22.82
C LEU A 444 -2.95 30.87 23.61
N PHE A 445 -2.85 30.44 24.88
CA PHE A 445 -4.02 30.18 25.72
C PHE A 445 -4.53 31.45 26.40
N ASP A 446 -5.85 31.53 26.55
CA ASP A 446 -6.49 32.47 27.47
C ASP A 446 -6.39 31.90 28.89
N SER A 447 -5.80 32.67 29.80
CA SER A 447 -5.60 32.26 31.20
C SER A 447 -6.87 32.25 32.03
N GLN A 448 -7.98 32.80 31.52
CA GLN A 448 -9.26 32.90 32.24
C GLN A 448 -10.31 31.90 31.71
N HIS A 449 -10.29 31.59 30.41
CA HIS A 449 -11.43 30.95 29.74
C HIS A 449 -11.24 29.52 29.24
N HIS A 450 -10.11 28.86 29.51
CA HIS A 450 -9.80 27.50 28.99
C HIS A 450 -10.01 27.41 27.47
N SER A 451 -9.60 28.47 26.77
CA SER A 451 -9.78 28.66 25.34
C SER A 451 -8.47 29.12 24.70
N LEU A 452 -8.43 29.10 23.37
CA LEU A 452 -7.40 29.82 22.64
C LEU A 452 -7.77 31.31 22.57
N LYS A 453 -6.75 32.17 22.57
CA LYS A 453 -6.91 33.60 22.30
C LYS A 453 -7.50 33.87 20.91
N PRO A 454 -8.06 35.08 20.67
CA PRO A 454 -8.48 35.53 19.35
C PRO A 454 -7.39 35.33 18.29
N LEU A 455 -7.81 35.02 17.05
CA LEU A 455 -6.91 34.58 16.00
C LEU A 455 -5.88 35.65 15.57
N ASP A 456 -6.24 36.93 15.72
CA ASP A 456 -5.35 38.08 15.51
C ASP A 456 -4.23 38.17 16.57
N GLU A 457 -4.49 37.78 17.82
CA GLU A 457 -3.45 37.63 18.85
C GLU A 457 -2.58 36.39 18.62
N VAL A 458 -3.22 35.24 18.33
CA VAL A 458 -2.55 33.96 18.07
C VAL A 458 -1.61 34.05 16.88
N LEU A 459 -2.05 34.64 15.77
CA LEU A 459 -1.20 34.91 14.60
C LEU A 459 -0.33 36.16 14.77
N LYS A 460 -0.49 36.98 15.81
CA LYS A 460 0.23 38.26 16.00
C LYS A 460 0.04 39.22 14.81
N LEU A 461 -1.20 39.37 14.35
CA LEU A 461 -1.62 40.19 13.21
C LEU A 461 -2.63 41.26 13.65
N LYS A 462 -2.15 42.40 14.13
CA LYS A 462 -3.05 43.52 14.50
C LYS A 462 -3.49 44.31 13.26
N ARG A 463 -4.81 44.47 13.08
CA ARG A 463 -5.42 45.27 12.01
C ARG A 463 -4.79 46.66 11.89
N GLU A 464 -4.59 47.35 13.02
CA GLU A 464 -4.00 48.69 13.02
C GLU A 464 -2.60 48.74 12.41
N GLU A 465 -1.74 47.77 12.75
CA GLU A 465 -0.36 47.70 12.26
C GLU A 465 -0.36 47.44 10.75
N LEU A 466 -1.19 46.51 10.28
CA LEU A 466 -1.34 46.22 8.85
C LEU A 466 -1.83 47.43 8.05
N VAL A 467 -2.77 48.21 8.60
CA VAL A 467 -3.28 49.44 7.98
C VAL A 467 -2.24 50.57 8.04
N LYS A 468 -1.46 50.69 9.12
CA LYS A 468 -0.34 51.65 9.22
C LYS A 468 0.76 51.30 8.20
N ASP A 469 1.20 50.05 8.14
CA ASP A 469 2.17 49.53 7.15
C ASP A 469 1.72 49.82 5.71
N ALA A 470 0.46 49.54 5.38
CA ALA A 470 -0.09 49.79 4.05
C ALA A 470 -0.13 51.30 3.69
N LYS A 471 -0.41 52.17 4.67
CA LYS A 471 -0.36 53.64 4.47
C LYS A 471 1.06 54.15 4.23
N PHE A 472 2.08 53.59 4.91
CA PHE A 472 3.49 53.97 4.69
C PHE A 472 4.01 53.58 3.30
N LYS A 473 3.47 52.52 2.68
CA LYS A 473 3.82 52.09 1.32
C LYS A 473 3.18 52.95 0.22
N ILE A 474 2.38 53.96 0.56
CA ILE A 474 1.65 54.80 -0.39
C ILE A 474 2.10 56.26 -0.23
N PRO A 475 2.25 57.01 -1.34
CA PRO A 475 2.58 58.43 -1.24
C PRO A 475 1.54 59.21 -0.41
N LEU A 476 2.04 60.04 0.52
CA LEU A 476 1.25 60.72 1.58
C LEU A 476 0.03 61.53 1.07
N TRP A 477 0.09 61.99 -0.18
CA TRP A 477 -0.98 62.74 -0.85
C TRP A 477 -2.21 61.89 -1.21
N LYS A 478 -2.15 60.55 -1.10
CA LYS A 478 -3.32 59.66 -1.23
C LYS A 478 -3.96 59.24 0.11
N THR A 479 -3.28 59.42 1.24
CA THR A 479 -3.71 58.89 2.55
C THR A 479 -4.39 59.93 3.46
N ILE A 480 -4.38 61.21 3.07
CA ILE A 480 -5.00 62.32 3.80
C ILE A 480 -6.37 62.68 3.17
N PRO A 481 -7.47 62.76 3.96
CA PRO A 481 -8.82 63.00 3.43
C PRO A 481 -8.99 64.26 2.56
N LEU A 482 -8.24 65.32 2.84
CA LEU A 482 -8.28 66.60 2.11
C LEU A 482 -7.95 66.44 0.61
N PHE A 483 -7.04 65.54 0.24
CA PHE A 483 -6.64 65.37 -1.16
C PHE A 483 -7.57 64.46 -1.97
N VAL A 484 -8.40 63.63 -1.31
CA VAL A 484 -9.42 62.81 -1.98
C VAL A 484 -10.52 63.70 -2.61
N ALA A 485 -10.82 64.84 -1.98
CA ALA A 485 -11.70 65.86 -2.55
C ALA A 485 -11.07 66.51 -3.80
N VAL A 486 -9.79 66.90 -3.72
CA VAL A 486 -9.04 67.51 -4.85
C VAL A 486 -8.93 66.56 -6.04
N ALA A 487 -8.69 65.26 -5.80
CA ALA A 487 -8.62 64.25 -6.86
C ALA A 487 -9.97 64.00 -7.57
N LYS A 488 -11.10 64.13 -6.85
CA LYS A 488 -12.43 64.14 -7.49
C LYS A 488 -12.69 65.44 -8.26
N PHE A 489 -12.26 66.58 -7.72
CA PHE A 489 -12.44 67.91 -8.34
C PHE A 489 -11.68 68.04 -9.68
N PHE A 490 -10.43 67.56 -9.76
CA PHE A 490 -9.68 67.55 -11.03
C PHE A 490 -10.26 66.61 -12.09
N ARG A 491 -11.01 65.57 -11.68
CA ARG A 491 -11.74 64.69 -12.60
C ARG A 491 -13.02 65.33 -13.15
N SER A 492 -13.57 66.35 -12.50
CA SER A 492 -14.66 67.17 -13.04
C SER A 492 -14.19 68.30 -13.97
N PHE A 493 -12.92 68.71 -13.92
CA PHE A 493 -12.37 69.78 -14.77
C PHE A 493 -11.78 69.28 -16.10
N SER A 494 -11.55 67.97 -16.25
CA SER A 494 -10.93 67.34 -17.43
C SER A 494 -11.93 66.61 -18.35
N SER A 495 -13.24 66.74 -18.10
CA SER A 495 -14.32 66.17 -18.93
C SER A 495 -15.08 67.24 -19.76
N GLY A 496 -14.54 68.45 -19.84
CA GLY A 496 -15.22 69.64 -20.39
C GLY A 496 -15.05 69.92 -21.89
N PHE A 497 -14.98 68.92 -22.78
CA PHE A 497 -15.14 69.17 -24.23
C PHE A 497 -15.68 67.97 -25.05
N SER A 498 -16.90 67.50 -24.74
CA SER A 498 -17.85 66.99 -25.76
C SER A 498 -19.25 66.76 -25.17
N ARG A 499 -20.10 67.79 -25.24
CA ARG A 499 -21.58 67.67 -25.42
C ARG A 499 -21.82 67.50 -26.93
N ASN A 500 -22.89 66.95 -27.50
CA ASN A 500 -24.16 66.32 -27.10
C ASN A 500 -24.71 65.63 -28.38
N ASN A 501 -25.73 64.76 -28.44
CA ASN A 501 -26.53 63.96 -27.48
C ASN A 501 -27.38 62.98 -28.34
N HIS A 502 -27.72 61.77 -27.89
CA HIS A 502 -29.13 61.32 -27.82
C HIS A 502 -29.33 59.92 -27.21
N VAL A 503 -30.41 59.81 -26.44
CA VAL A 503 -30.89 58.60 -25.76
C VAL A 503 -31.86 57.81 -26.64
N ARG A 504 -31.72 56.47 -26.65
CA ARG A 504 -32.81 55.46 -26.75
C ARG A 504 -32.21 54.13 -26.23
N SER A 505 -32.63 53.64 -25.06
CA SER A 505 -33.88 52.90 -24.79
C SER A 505 -33.85 51.45 -25.29
N GLY A 506 -33.77 50.51 -24.34
CA GLY A 506 -34.29 49.15 -24.45
C GLY A 506 -33.48 48.12 -25.25
N GLY A 507 -33.31 46.92 -24.70
CA GLY A 507 -32.85 45.75 -25.46
C GLY A 507 -31.95 44.81 -24.67
N GLU A 508 -32.53 43.82 -24.00
CA GLU A 508 -31.77 42.67 -23.49
C GLU A 508 -31.08 41.92 -24.64
N LYS A 509 -29.83 41.50 -24.46
CA LYS A 509 -29.38 40.18 -24.94
C LYS A 509 -28.11 39.70 -24.25
N LYS A 510 -28.18 38.44 -23.80
CA LYS A 510 -27.17 37.69 -23.07
C LYS A 510 -25.82 37.65 -23.82
N ILE A 511 -24.73 38.04 -23.16
CA ILE A 511 -23.38 37.54 -23.48
C ILE A 511 -22.80 36.87 -22.25
N LYS A 512 -22.32 35.63 -22.43
CA LYS A 512 -21.88 34.71 -21.37
C LYS A 512 -20.65 35.27 -20.63
N LYS A 513 -20.74 35.47 -19.31
CA LYS A 513 -19.55 35.50 -18.45
C LYS A 513 -18.92 34.09 -18.47
N ARG A 514 -17.78 33.93 -19.14
CA ARG A 514 -16.87 32.82 -18.83
C ARG A 514 -16.29 33.08 -17.44
N ALA A 515 -16.40 32.10 -16.56
CA ALA A 515 -15.72 32.12 -15.27
C ALA A 515 -14.19 32.08 -15.50
N ARG A 516 -13.44 32.85 -14.72
CA ARG A 516 -12.03 32.56 -14.46
C ARG A 516 -12.01 31.51 -13.35
N GLY A 517 -11.77 30.25 -13.69
CA GLY A 517 -11.13 29.32 -12.76
C GLY A 517 -9.68 29.78 -12.53
N GLU A 518 -8.98 29.43 -11.45
CA GLU A 518 -8.92 28.13 -10.78
C GLU A 518 -8.64 27.00 -11.78
N GLY A 519 -7.39 26.52 -11.80
CA GLY A 519 -6.97 25.51 -12.78
C GLY A 519 -5.47 25.38 -12.99
N PHE A 520 -4.64 25.40 -11.95
CA PHE A 520 -3.32 24.74 -12.08
C PHE A 520 -3.54 23.22 -11.93
N VAL A 521 -4.09 22.61 -12.98
CA VAL A 521 -4.23 21.16 -13.07
C VAL A 521 -2.82 20.58 -13.22
N SER A 522 -2.35 19.87 -12.19
CA SER A 522 -1.15 19.06 -12.31
C SER A 522 -1.45 17.86 -13.19
N THR A 523 -1.33 18.01 -14.51
CA THR A 523 -1.50 16.89 -15.43
C THR A 523 -0.44 15.84 -15.14
N SER A 524 -0.89 14.65 -14.76
CA SER A 524 -0.07 13.53 -14.35
C SER A 524 0.97 13.16 -15.42
N LEU A 525 2.21 12.98 -14.99
CA LEU A 525 3.18 12.15 -15.70
C LEU A 525 3.29 10.81 -14.96
N SER A 526 2.35 9.93 -15.26
CA SER A 526 2.43 8.50 -14.97
C SER A 526 3.07 7.78 -16.16
N ASP A 527 4.12 7.02 -15.86
CA ASP A 527 4.63 5.83 -16.56
C ASP A 527 4.50 5.72 -18.09
N MET A 528 5.64 5.78 -18.78
CA MET A 528 5.94 4.90 -19.92
C MET A 528 7.41 4.43 -19.81
N ASP A 529 7.65 3.19 -20.23
CA ASP A 529 8.86 2.42 -19.96
C ASP A 529 10.16 2.99 -20.53
N GLN A 530 11.27 2.62 -19.88
CA GLN A 530 12.32 1.92 -20.62
C GLN A 530 13.15 0.97 -19.73
N HIS A 531 13.18 -0.29 -20.14
CA HIS A 531 14.27 -1.21 -19.82
C HIS A 531 15.59 -0.62 -20.35
N ASP A 532 16.62 -0.59 -19.52
CA ASP A 532 17.88 -1.25 -19.87
C ASP A 532 18.76 -1.46 -18.63
N ALA A 533 19.51 -2.57 -18.61
CA ALA A 533 20.25 -3.03 -17.43
C ALA A 533 21.76 -3.04 -17.68
N ALA A 534 22.55 -2.44 -16.79
CA ALA A 534 23.92 -2.88 -16.45
C ALA A 534 24.40 -2.20 -15.14
N PRO A 535 25.42 -2.74 -14.45
CA PRO A 535 25.43 -2.77 -12.99
C PRO A 535 26.27 -1.66 -12.33
N VAL A 536 26.04 -1.44 -11.02
CA VAL A 536 26.89 -0.55 -10.21
C VAL A 536 27.32 -1.23 -8.90
N SER A 537 28.64 -1.31 -8.73
CA SER A 537 29.36 -1.83 -7.56
C SER A 537 29.48 -0.77 -6.43
N PRO A 538 29.99 -1.11 -5.22
CA PRO A 538 29.70 -0.36 -3.98
C PRO A 538 30.58 0.90 -3.75
N PRO A 539 30.31 1.73 -2.72
CA PRO A 539 30.70 3.15 -2.72
C PRO A 539 32.10 3.43 -2.16
N SER A 540 32.75 4.49 -2.67
CA SER A 540 34.00 5.03 -2.10
C SER A 540 34.10 6.57 -2.12
N THR A 541 34.29 7.12 -0.93
CA THR A 541 35.09 8.32 -0.58
C THR A 541 35.30 9.45 -1.60
N GLY A 542 34.67 10.60 -1.31
CA GLY A 542 35.35 11.89 -1.09
C GLY A 542 36.26 12.51 -2.17
N GLY A 543 35.85 13.69 -2.68
CA GLY A 543 36.79 14.71 -3.18
C GLY A 543 37.07 14.68 -4.69
N ALA A 544 37.69 13.63 -5.20
CA ALA A 544 38.21 13.61 -6.58
C ALA A 544 37.11 13.56 -7.66
N GLY A 545 36.01 12.84 -7.42
CA GLY A 545 34.92 12.64 -8.39
C GLY A 545 34.31 13.96 -8.89
N LYS A 546 34.05 14.92 -7.98
CA LYS A 546 33.38 16.20 -8.31
C LYS A 546 34.03 16.97 -9.46
N LYS A 547 35.37 16.94 -9.59
CA LYS A 547 36.08 17.60 -10.72
C LYS A 547 35.87 16.87 -12.05
N LYS A 548 35.84 15.54 -12.03
CA LYS A 548 35.60 14.72 -13.23
C LYS A 548 34.15 14.83 -13.69
N ASP A 549 33.19 14.81 -12.75
CA ASP A 549 31.77 15.00 -13.04
C ASP A 549 31.48 16.39 -13.64
N LEU A 550 32.14 17.43 -13.13
CA LEU A 550 32.09 18.80 -13.66
C LEU A 550 32.60 18.92 -15.11
N LEU A 551 33.63 18.16 -15.48
CA LEU A 551 34.18 18.15 -16.84
C LEU A 551 33.22 17.42 -17.80
N ASN A 552 32.78 16.21 -17.43
CA ASN A 552 31.80 15.42 -18.18
C ASN A 552 30.49 16.21 -18.41
N TYR A 553 30.03 16.97 -17.40
CA TYR A 553 28.85 17.82 -17.49
C TYR A 553 29.01 18.95 -18.52
N LYS A 554 30.20 19.57 -18.59
CA LYS A 554 30.50 20.63 -19.58
C LYS A 554 30.63 20.07 -21.00
N GLU A 555 31.30 18.94 -21.18
CA GLU A 555 31.43 18.28 -22.48
C GLU A 555 30.06 17.89 -23.06
N ALA A 556 29.18 17.31 -22.23
CA ALA A 556 27.81 16.99 -22.63
C ALA A 556 26.99 18.24 -23.05
N LEU A 557 27.19 19.37 -22.37
CA LEU A 557 26.54 20.64 -22.76
C LEU A 557 27.08 21.22 -24.07
N GLU A 558 28.39 21.12 -24.35
CA GLU A 558 28.96 21.55 -25.63
C GLU A 558 28.49 20.69 -26.81
N VAL A 559 28.30 19.38 -26.61
CA VAL A 559 27.68 18.49 -27.62
C VAL A 559 26.23 18.90 -27.90
N LEU A 560 25.43 19.18 -26.85
CA LEU A 560 24.05 19.66 -27.00
C LEU A 560 23.99 21.03 -27.69
N LYS A 561 24.89 21.95 -27.33
CA LYS A 561 25.02 23.28 -27.94
C LYS A 561 25.31 23.17 -29.44
N ARG A 562 26.30 22.37 -29.88
CA ARG A 562 26.59 22.13 -31.30
C ARG A 562 25.36 21.59 -32.05
N ARG A 563 24.64 20.64 -31.44
CA ARG A 563 23.47 19.97 -32.04
C ARG A 563 22.24 20.87 -32.19
N VAL A 564 22.14 21.95 -31.41
CA VAL A 564 21.01 22.91 -31.46
C VAL A 564 21.38 24.21 -32.19
N ALA A 565 22.63 24.68 -32.09
CA ALA A 565 23.07 25.94 -32.72
C ALA A 565 23.45 25.79 -34.21
N GLY A 566 23.80 24.59 -34.67
CA GLY A 566 23.97 24.26 -36.09
C GLY A 566 25.22 24.83 -36.79
N ASN A 567 26.00 25.69 -36.15
CA ASN A 567 27.31 26.20 -36.57
C ASN A 567 28.06 26.73 -35.34
N ASP A 568 29.40 26.87 -35.40
CA ASP A 568 30.27 27.36 -34.31
C ASP A 568 30.12 28.88 -33.99
N LYS A 569 28.96 29.49 -34.27
CA LYS A 569 28.64 30.86 -33.85
C LYS A 569 28.52 30.95 -32.32
N PRO A 570 28.97 32.06 -31.68
CA PRO A 570 28.78 32.28 -30.26
C PRO A 570 27.28 32.32 -29.89
N ILE A 571 26.92 31.70 -28.76
CA ILE A 571 25.52 31.51 -28.32
C ILE A 571 24.74 32.83 -28.28
N ASP A 572 25.39 33.93 -27.90
CA ASP A 572 24.75 35.24 -27.75
C ASP A 572 24.39 35.87 -29.11
N GLN A 573 25.19 35.63 -30.15
CA GLN A 573 24.88 36.06 -31.51
C GLN A 573 23.69 35.26 -32.07
N SER A 574 23.67 33.94 -31.88
CA SER A 574 22.55 33.08 -32.29
C SER A 574 21.24 33.41 -31.55
N LEU A 575 21.31 33.76 -30.26
CA LEU A 575 20.16 34.25 -29.50
C LEU A 575 19.68 35.61 -30.03
N GLY A 576 20.59 36.53 -30.38
CA GLY A 576 20.27 37.80 -31.03
C GLY A 576 19.54 37.59 -32.36
N GLU A 577 20.13 36.84 -33.29
CA GLU A 577 19.54 36.51 -34.60
C GLU A 577 18.16 35.85 -34.50
N LEU A 578 17.90 35.07 -33.44
CA LEU A 578 16.59 34.47 -33.18
C LEU A 578 15.60 35.45 -32.53
N ALA A 579 16.05 36.30 -31.61
CA ALA A 579 15.22 37.35 -31.01
C ALA A 579 14.65 38.29 -32.07
N GLU A 580 15.42 38.64 -33.10
CA GLU A 580 14.93 39.44 -34.23
C GLU A 580 13.90 38.71 -35.09
N LYS A 581 13.97 37.38 -35.17
CA LYS A 581 13.06 36.54 -35.99
C LYS A 581 11.74 36.23 -35.30
N TRP A 582 11.68 36.24 -33.96
CA TRP A 582 10.44 36.00 -33.23
C TRP A 582 9.79 37.25 -32.65
N ASN A 583 10.54 38.33 -32.39
CA ASN A 583 10.00 39.57 -31.83
C ASN A 583 9.59 40.57 -32.94
N PRO A 584 8.29 40.82 -33.17
CA PRO A 584 7.80 41.67 -34.26
C PRO A 584 7.81 43.17 -33.92
N LEU A 585 8.32 43.58 -32.75
CA LEU A 585 8.28 44.97 -32.28
C LEU A 585 9.38 45.81 -32.91
N TYR A 586 9.00 46.94 -33.50
CA TYR A 586 9.91 47.91 -34.12
C TYR A 586 10.55 48.88 -33.12
N ASP A 587 9.87 49.19 -32.00
CA ASP A 587 10.43 50.02 -30.93
C ASP A 587 11.55 49.27 -30.20
N PRO A 588 12.80 49.80 -30.16
CA PRO A 588 13.91 49.16 -29.47
C PRO A 588 13.65 48.90 -27.98
N GLN A 589 12.92 49.77 -27.28
CA GLN A 589 12.69 49.63 -25.85
C GLN A 589 11.66 48.54 -25.54
N ALA A 590 10.52 48.53 -26.23
CA ALA A 590 9.55 47.44 -26.13
C ALA A 590 10.11 46.10 -26.61
N LYS A 591 10.97 46.10 -27.65
CA LYS A 591 11.67 44.89 -28.13
C LYS A 591 12.57 44.31 -27.03
N ALA A 592 13.33 45.14 -26.33
CA ALA A 592 14.17 44.72 -25.21
C ALA A 592 13.36 44.19 -24.02
N ASN A 593 12.28 44.87 -23.63
CA ASN A 593 11.40 44.45 -22.53
C ASN A 593 10.80 43.05 -22.79
N LEU A 594 10.23 42.82 -23.98
CA LEU A 594 9.63 41.53 -24.32
C LEU A 594 10.66 40.38 -24.34
N VAL A 595 11.90 40.65 -24.75
CA VAL A 595 13.00 39.67 -24.65
C VAL A 595 13.31 39.34 -23.19
N GLU A 596 13.31 40.33 -22.29
CA GLU A 596 13.61 40.10 -20.88
C GLU A 596 12.44 39.47 -20.10
N ASP A 597 11.20 39.71 -20.50
CA ASP A 597 10.01 39.00 -19.99
C ASP A 597 10.04 37.52 -20.37
N VAL A 598 10.32 37.21 -21.64
CA VAL A 598 10.52 35.83 -22.13
C VAL A 598 11.68 35.16 -21.39
N ASN A 599 12.82 35.85 -21.25
CA ASN A 599 13.96 35.35 -20.46
C ASN A 599 13.60 35.06 -19.01
N SER A 600 12.82 35.93 -18.37
CA SER A 600 12.39 35.78 -16.97
C SER A 600 11.53 34.54 -16.79
N LEU A 601 10.53 34.34 -17.65
CA LEU A 601 9.65 33.17 -17.62
C LEU A 601 10.46 31.86 -17.81
N ILE A 602 11.40 31.83 -18.75
CA ILE A 602 12.29 30.66 -18.94
C ILE A 602 13.19 30.45 -17.71
N ARG A 603 13.72 31.50 -17.09
CA ARG A 603 14.54 31.41 -15.87
C ARG A 603 13.74 30.84 -14.70
N ASP A 604 12.48 31.26 -14.50
CA ASP A 604 11.63 30.77 -13.41
C ASP A 604 11.16 29.34 -13.62
N PHE A 605 10.79 28.97 -14.85
CA PHE A 605 10.52 27.58 -15.21
C PHE A 605 11.74 26.69 -14.93
N ILE A 606 12.93 27.05 -15.42
CA ILE A 606 14.15 26.29 -15.16
C ILE A 606 14.50 26.27 -13.67
N ARG A 607 14.35 27.36 -12.91
CA ARG A 607 14.64 27.42 -11.46
C ARG A 607 13.95 26.29 -10.69
N SER A 608 12.69 25.97 -11.03
CA SER A 608 11.93 24.88 -10.40
C SER A 608 12.53 23.50 -10.69
N ILE A 609 12.96 23.25 -11.93
CA ILE A 609 13.46 21.94 -12.38
C ILE A 609 14.97 21.75 -12.11
N LYS A 610 15.74 22.85 -12.04
CA LYS A 610 17.22 22.91 -11.93
C LYS A 610 17.82 22.05 -10.82
N LYS A 611 17.08 21.76 -9.75
CA LYS A 611 17.54 20.84 -8.68
C LYS A 611 17.83 19.43 -9.19
N HIS A 612 17.13 18.96 -10.23
CA HIS A 612 17.23 17.60 -10.77
C HIS A 612 18.41 17.41 -11.76
N PHE A 613 18.96 18.48 -12.33
CA PHE A 613 20.04 18.43 -13.33
C PHE A 613 21.42 18.83 -12.76
N ARG A 614 21.63 18.61 -11.45
CA ARG A 614 22.90 18.96 -10.78
C ARG A 614 24.06 17.99 -11.06
N VAL A 615 23.77 16.80 -11.59
CA VAL A 615 24.76 15.70 -11.77
C VAL A 615 24.95 15.32 -13.24
N LYS A 616 23.88 15.35 -14.05
CA LYS A 616 23.91 15.15 -15.51
C LYS A 616 23.00 16.21 -16.17
N PRO A 617 23.39 16.81 -17.32
CA PRO A 617 22.49 17.70 -18.04
C PRO A 617 21.33 16.92 -18.68
N PRO A 618 20.19 17.56 -18.98
CA PRO A 618 19.09 16.93 -19.70
C PRO A 618 19.47 16.57 -21.13
N ASP A 619 19.12 15.36 -21.57
CA ASP A 619 19.31 14.92 -22.95
C ASP A 619 18.42 15.72 -23.93
N LEU A 620 18.78 15.75 -25.23
CA LEU A 620 18.17 16.64 -26.23
C LEU A 620 16.64 16.56 -26.23
N ALA A 621 16.05 15.37 -26.30
CA ALA A 621 14.60 15.17 -26.30
C ALA A 621 13.89 15.80 -25.07
N ARG A 622 14.57 15.86 -23.91
CA ARG A 622 14.04 16.53 -22.72
C ARG A 622 14.09 18.05 -22.86
N ILE A 623 15.14 18.61 -23.46
CA ILE A 623 15.22 20.04 -23.79
C ILE A 623 14.15 20.43 -24.81
N GLU A 624 13.88 19.57 -25.80
CA GLU A 624 12.84 19.82 -26.80
C GLU A 624 11.43 19.80 -26.19
N ASN A 625 11.12 18.84 -25.32
CA ASN A 625 9.84 18.80 -24.61
C ASN A 625 9.66 20.00 -23.67
N MET A 626 10.70 20.43 -22.96
CA MET A 626 10.66 21.66 -22.14
C MET A 626 10.44 22.91 -23.01
N ALA A 627 11.10 23.00 -24.17
CA ALA A 627 10.94 24.14 -25.08
C ALA A 627 9.54 24.18 -25.74
N ARG A 628 8.98 23.02 -26.08
CA ARG A 628 7.60 22.90 -26.59
C ARG A 628 6.60 23.39 -25.55
N GLN A 629 6.64 22.83 -24.34
CA GLN A 629 5.77 23.20 -23.21
C GLN A 629 5.86 24.70 -22.87
N LEU A 630 7.05 25.29 -22.93
CA LEU A 630 7.23 26.73 -22.76
C LEU A 630 6.64 27.54 -23.93
N SER A 631 6.83 27.13 -25.18
CA SER A 631 6.34 27.86 -26.36
C SER A 631 4.80 27.86 -26.51
N GLU A 632 4.14 26.86 -25.92
CA GLU A 632 2.69 26.67 -25.89
C GLU A 632 2.00 27.42 -24.74
N HIS A 633 2.74 28.12 -23.88
CA HIS A 633 2.21 28.88 -22.76
C HIS A 633 1.48 30.16 -23.23
N ASP A 634 0.26 30.40 -22.72
CA ASP A 634 -0.65 31.52 -23.08
C ASP A 634 0.05 32.90 -23.15
N ALA A 635 1.02 33.14 -22.27
CA ALA A 635 1.81 34.38 -22.23
C ALA A 635 2.56 34.70 -23.55
N PHE A 636 2.77 33.70 -24.42
CA PHE A 636 3.48 33.84 -25.70
C PHE A 636 2.55 33.78 -26.92
N ASP A 637 1.23 33.84 -26.77
CA ASP A 637 0.29 33.74 -27.91
C ASP A 637 0.34 34.93 -28.86
N GLN A 638 0.85 36.07 -28.38
CA GLN A 638 1.09 37.25 -29.22
C GLN A 638 2.30 37.08 -30.16
N ILE A 639 3.15 36.06 -29.93
CA ILE A 639 4.34 35.79 -30.74
C ILE A 639 3.98 34.87 -31.92
N LYS A 640 3.90 35.45 -33.12
CA LYS A 640 3.51 34.75 -34.35
C LYS A 640 4.51 33.66 -34.79
N ASN A 641 5.82 33.88 -34.63
CA ASN A 641 6.85 32.95 -35.05
C ASN A 641 7.26 31.99 -33.92
N LYS A 642 6.33 31.09 -33.55
CA LYS A 642 6.54 30.07 -32.51
C LYS A 642 7.75 29.14 -32.81
N ALA A 643 8.08 28.90 -34.08
CA ALA A 643 9.23 28.07 -34.46
C ALA A 643 10.58 28.72 -34.09
N ALA A 644 10.78 30.00 -34.40
CA ALA A 644 11.98 30.73 -33.98
C ALA A 644 12.03 30.90 -32.45
N LEU A 645 10.89 31.13 -31.79
CA LEU A 645 10.79 31.18 -30.32
C LEU A 645 11.17 29.84 -29.68
N MET A 646 10.70 28.71 -30.19
CA MET A 646 11.05 27.38 -29.67
C MET A 646 12.58 27.13 -29.74
N THR A 647 13.22 27.47 -30.86
CA THR A 647 14.69 27.35 -31.00
C THR A 647 15.43 28.31 -30.07
N TYR A 648 14.92 29.53 -29.88
CA TYR A 648 15.44 30.50 -28.91
C TYR A 648 15.38 29.93 -27.47
N ILE A 649 14.23 29.35 -27.07
CA ILE A 649 14.05 28.72 -25.76
C ILE A 649 15.05 27.56 -25.57
N LYS A 650 15.22 26.67 -26.56
CA LYS A 650 16.21 25.57 -26.50
C LYS A 650 17.63 26.10 -26.21
N LEU A 651 18.09 27.12 -26.94
CA LEU A 651 19.42 27.71 -26.74
C LEU A 651 19.54 28.46 -25.40
N TYR A 652 18.49 29.15 -24.96
CA TYR A 652 18.50 29.88 -23.69
C TYR A 652 18.51 28.93 -22.48
N ILE A 653 17.82 27.78 -22.56
CA ILE A 653 17.93 26.68 -21.57
C ILE A 653 19.39 26.22 -21.46
N ILE A 654 20.05 25.94 -22.60
CA ILE A 654 21.46 25.50 -22.63
C ILE A 654 22.38 26.56 -22.01
N LYS A 655 22.18 27.85 -22.32
CA LYS A 655 22.94 28.97 -21.73
C LYS A 655 22.78 29.04 -20.20
N ILE A 656 21.57 28.86 -19.67
CA ILE A 656 21.31 28.86 -18.22
C ILE A 656 21.94 27.65 -17.52
N LEU A 657 21.97 26.50 -18.19
CA LEU A 657 22.58 25.27 -17.66
C LEU A 657 24.13 25.31 -17.73
N GLY A 658 24.71 26.04 -18.67
CA GLY A 658 26.16 26.26 -18.80
C GLY A 658 26.72 27.30 -17.81
N ASN A 659 25.97 28.35 -17.49
CA ASN A 659 26.38 29.42 -16.55
C ASN A 659 26.37 29.00 -15.05
N GLN A 660 26.51 27.72 -14.74
CA GLN A 660 26.58 27.23 -13.36
C GLN A 660 27.96 27.47 -12.74
N ARG A 661 28.07 28.52 -11.90
CA ARG A 661 28.99 28.47 -10.77
C ARG A 661 28.38 27.55 -9.70
N ILE A 662 28.97 26.38 -9.50
CA ILE A 662 28.60 25.48 -8.41
C ILE A 662 29.40 25.91 -7.18
N SER A 663 28.72 26.45 -6.17
CA SER A 663 29.20 26.61 -4.80
C SER A 663 28.91 25.36 -3.98
#